data_AF-D1CBK2-F1
#
_entry.id   AF-D1CBK2-F1
#
_cell.length_a   1.000
_cell.length_b   1.000
_cell.length_c   1.000
_cell.angle_alpha   90.00
_cell.angle_beta   90.00
_cell.angle_gamma   90.00
#
_symmetry.space_group_name_H-M   'P 1'
#
loop_
_entity.id
_entity.type
_entity.pdbx_description
1 polymer ?
#
loop_
_entity_poly.entity_id
_entity_poly.type
_entity_poly.pdbx_seq_one_letter_code
_entity_poly.pdbx_strand_id
1 'polypeptide(L)'
;MRNYTLLRVSVLLVLTFVIAIFPAFILSSSTHAQDKSLVWERFDSTLSISRSNEVRVTEIEQVKFLSGTWRNGSRTIPLDRIDEIKDVSVEQLDSQGQATPLSFNADHRGNDVVITWSFDTAGAGDVRTFRINYTAVGVVRLYPNSRQIRWQAVPPDRAFPVQSSTVRIIFPEPIDPSKVTLASYPERLGGTSRFTDNTAVFTVRDIPAYDGFEVRVEFPAGIVEGPPPSWQAAADRADYIAENIRPIANFISLFVAVLLASLGTVFLVLLWYTKGKDPDVGPGPSMLKEPPSDLPAPLVGVLIDGKAGSEDVVSTIVSLAEKGVISLEPVERNDLLGSNRDYRITLLGDVKDSSLFPHERALLWMFFNNGDRKEIYLSEAKQVFTASMQVFTSNLYEEVVELGLFKANPESVRKTYRRIGWTVVILGVLGALVVSILFNTYVSWFLGALPFVILAVLGMALVALSEVMPVRTVKGAIEAKKWLAFRNYLARMELTENLAKQRELFEKYLSYATVFGLSNSWIKKFSSVGVPAPSWYRGSYGWEGLNRSGYGSSPWAGPGPIIIFPPFGGVSGSGHHGGSSGSVDSGEGLHDNTGLTNMGDGRGVLDRSSAGLADLLDMASDAFGSSHWGGGGAGGFGGGSGGGGAGFS
;
A
#
# COMPACT_ATOMS: atom_id res chain seq x y z
N MET A 1 -16.21 22.14 -7.85
CA MET A 1 -16.44 20.82 -8.50
C MET A 1 -15.40 19.78 -8.07
N ARG A 2 -14.11 20.12 -8.00
CA ARG A 2 -13.00 19.19 -7.64
C ARG A 2 -13.15 18.46 -6.28
N ASN A 3 -13.74 19.10 -5.26
CA ASN A 3 -13.94 18.48 -3.93
C ASN A 3 -15.02 17.39 -3.92
N TYR A 4 -16.04 17.49 -4.77
CA TYR A 4 -17.08 16.46 -4.88
C TYR A 4 -16.60 15.24 -5.67
N THR A 5 -15.74 15.44 -6.66
CA THR A 5 -15.04 14.34 -7.37
C THR A 5 -14.06 13.63 -6.45
N LEU A 6 -13.30 14.35 -5.60
CA LEU A 6 -12.41 13.70 -4.64
C LEU A 6 -13.17 12.89 -3.59
N LEU A 7 -14.27 13.41 -3.04
CA LEU A 7 -15.11 12.66 -2.10
C LEU A 7 -15.71 11.39 -2.74
N ARG A 8 -16.20 11.49 -3.99
CA ARG A 8 -16.71 10.33 -4.75
C ARG A 8 -15.61 9.31 -5.06
N VAL A 9 -14.41 9.78 -5.43
CA VAL A 9 -13.25 8.93 -5.71
C VAL A 9 -12.73 8.27 -4.43
N SER A 10 -12.72 8.95 -3.28
CA SER A 10 -12.35 8.36 -1.99
C SER A 10 -13.37 7.33 -1.51
N VAL A 11 -14.68 7.59 -1.68
CA VAL A 11 -15.73 6.62 -1.36
C VAL A 11 -15.67 5.42 -2.28
N LEU A 12 -15.47 5.64 -3.59
CA LEU A 12 -15.23 4.57 -4.56
C LEU A 12 -13.95 3.80 -4.24
N LEU A 13 -12.83 4.44 -3.95
CA LEU A 13 -11.59 3.77 -3.58
C LEU A 13 -11.71 2.97 -2.29
N VAL A 14 -12.44 3.45 -1.29
CA VAL A 14 -12.72 2.66 -0.07
C VAL A 14 -13.60 1.45 -0.40
N LEU A 15 -14.63 1.60 -1.24
CA LEU A 15 -15.44 0.49 -1.74
C LEU A 15 -14.60 -0.51 -2.56
N THR A 16 -13.76 -0.03 -3.47
CA THR A 16 -12.89 -0.86 -4.31
C THR A 16 -11.77 -1.50 -3.48
N PHE A 17 -11.26 -0.86 -2.44
CA PHE A 17 -10.24 -1.41 -1.53
C PHE A 17 -10.84 -2.49 -0.62
N VAL A 18 -12.07 -2.29 -0.13
CA VAL A 18 -12.84 -3.32 0.59
C VAL A 18 -13.16 -4.52 -0.33
N ILE A 19 -13.47 -4.27 -1.60
CA ILE A 19 -13.72 -5.32 -2.60
C ILE A 19 -12.41 -6.00 -3.09
N ALA A 20 -11.29 -5.29 -3.14
CA ALA A 20 -10.00 -5.79 -3.63
C ALA A 20 -9.18 -6.53 -2.55
N ILE A 21 -9.37 -6.22 -1.26
CA ILE A 21 -8.76 -6.99 -0.16
C ILE A 21 -9.51 -8.31 0.09
N PHE A 22 -10.80 -8.39 -0.27
CA PHE A 22 -11.60 -9.60 -0.09
C PHE A 22 -11.09 -10.83 -0.87
N PRO A 23 -10.59 -10.73 -2.12
CA PRO A 23 -9.96 -11.85 -2.81
C PRO A 23 -8.44 -12.00 -2.55
N ALA A 24 -7.74 -10.95 -2.08
CA ALA A 24 -6.28 -11.00 -1.93
C ALA A 24 -5.81 -11.90 -0.76
N PHE A 25 -6.68 -12.22 0.19
CA PHE A 25 -6.41 -13.20 1.26
C PHE A 25 -6.80 -14.65 0.90
N ILE A 26 -7.37 -14.89 -0.29
CA ILE A 26 -7.76 -16.23 -0.77
C ILE A 26 -6.69 -16.83 -1.70
N LEU A 27 -5.66 -16.05 -2.08
CA LEU A 27 -4.50 -16.57 -2.80
C LEU A 27 -3.53 -17.25 -1.82
N SER A 28 -3.98 -18.34 -1.20
CA SER A 28 -3.08 -19.36 -0.69
C SER A 28 -2.26 -19.83 -1.87
N SER A 29 -0.96 -19.53 -1.83
CA SER A 29 0.04 -20.03 -2.77
C SER A 29 -0.14 -21.54 -2.94
N SER A 30 -0.68 -21.95 -4.08
CA SER A 30 -0.64 -23.34 -4.50
C SER A 30 0.82 -23.62 -4.83
N THR A 31 1.55 -24.16 -3.86
CA THR A 31 2.89 -24.70 -4.10
C THR A 31 2.75 -25.90 -5.03
N HIS A 32 2.89 -25.66 -6.33
CA HIS A 32 3.10 -26.70 -7.33
C HIS A 32 4.49 -27.29 -7.17
N ALA A 33 4.55 -28.57 -6.77
CA ALA A 33 5.38 -29.63 -7.36
C ALA A 33 5.36 -30.88 -6.47
N GLN A 34 4.62 -31.91 -6.85
CA GLN A 34 4.91 -33.28 -6.40
C GLN A 34 5.12 -34.16 -7.64
N ASP A 35 6.38 -34.53 -7.88
CA ASP A 35 6.77 -35.56 -8.88
C ASP A 35 6.28 -36.97 -8.50
N LYS A 36 5.74 -37.13 -7.29
CA LYS A 36 5.18 -38.38 -6.78
C LYS A 36 3.67 -38.28 -6.66
N SER A 37 2.97 -39.32 -7.11
CA SER A 37 1.51 -39.41 -7.03
C SER A 37 1.06 -40.84 -6.73
N LEU A 38 -0.04 -40.97 -5.99
CA LEU A 38 -0.67 -42.24 -5.68
C LEU A 38 -2.19 -42.06 -5.59
N VAL A 39 -2.90 -43.18 -5.48
CA VAL A 39 -4.33 -43.21 -5.16
C VAL A 39 -4.61 -44.37 -4.22
N TRP A 40 -5.44 -44.16 -3.21
CA TRP A 40 -6.02 -45.28 -2.46
C TRP A 40 -7.19 -45.84 -3.27
N GLU A 41 -7.02 -47.05 -3.81
CA GLU A 41 -8.12 -47.77 -4.44
C GLU A 41 -9.16 -48.16 -3.38
N ARG A 42 -8.68 -48.57 -2.20
CA ARG A 42 -9.52 -48.89 -1.04
C ARG A 42 -8.91 -48.39 0.25
N PHE A 43 -9.76 -47.84 1.11
CA PHE A 43 -9.45 -47.54 2.50
C PHE A 43 -10.60 -48.06 3.36
N ASP A 44 -10.51 -49.31 3.81
CA ASP A 44 -11.57 -49.94 4.59
C ASP A 44 -11.21 -49.98 6.08
N SER A 45 -12.18 -49.72 6.95
CA SER A 45 -11.98 -49.77 8.40
C SER A 45 -13.00 -50.69 9.04
N THR A 46 -12.55 -51.63 9.85
CA THR A 46 -13.40 -52.52 10.65
C THR A 46 -13.13 -52.28 12.12
N LEU A 47 -14.17 -51.91 12.86
CA LEU A 47 -14.13 -51.61 14.28
C LEU A 47 -14.95 -52.67 15.01
N SER A 48 -14.33 -53.42 15.91
CA SER A 48 -15.03 -54.38 16.78
C SER A 48 -15.06 -53.84 18.19
N ILE A 49 -16.26 -53.49 18.67
CA ILE A 49 -16.48 -52.87 19.98
C ILE A 49 -16.61 -53.96 21.05
N SER A 50 -15.90 -53.80 22.17
CA SER A 50 -16.03 -54.64 23.36
C SER A 50 -16.98 -54.02 24.39
N ARG A 51 -17.45 -54.83 25.35
CA ARG A 51 -18.25 -54.33 26.48
C ARG A 51 -17.47 -53.36 27.39
N SER A 52 -16.14 -53.43 27.41
CA SER A 52 -15.24 -52.62 28.26
C SER A 52 -14.79 -51.30 27.61
N ASN A 53 -15.46 -50.85 26.54
CA ASN A 53 -15.11 -49.65 25.77
C ASN A 53 -13.71 -49.73 25.12
N GLU A 54 -13.30 -50.94 24.73
CA GLU A 54 -12.14 -51.15 23.86
C GLU A 54 -12.63 -51.44 22.45
N VAL A 55 -12.01 -50.83 21.46
CA VAL A 55 -12.35 -51.00 20.05
C VAL A 55 -11.14 -51.56 19.33
N ARG A 56 -11.24 -52.80 18.85
CA ARG A 56 -10.23 -53.37 17.96
C ARG A 56 -10.47 -52.82 16.57
N VAL A 57 -9.50 -52.08 16.06
CA VAL A 57 -9.55 -51.46 14.74
C VAL A 57 -8.63 -52.22 13.79
N THR A 58 -9.17 -52.55 12.62
CA THR A 58 -8.42 -53.10 11.48
C THR A 58 -8.66 -52.18 10.28
N GLU A 59 -7.61 -51.51 9.84
CA GLU A 59 -7.61 -50.69 8.62
C GLU A 59 -6.93 -51.47 7.49
N ILE A 60 -7.56 -51.52 6.32
CA ILE A 60 -7.02 -52.13 5.10
C ILE A 60 -6.88 -51.02 4.05
N GLU A 61 -5.63 -50.71 3.72
CA GLU A 61 -5.27 -49.69 2.74
C GLU A 61 -4.71 -50.36 1.47
N GLN A 62 -5.45 -50.28 0.37
CA GLN A 62 -4.98 -50.71 -0.96
C GLN A 62 -4.54 -49.47 -1.75
N VAL A 63 -3.25 -49.39 -2.02
CA VAL A 63 -2.61 -48.19 -2.57
C VAL A 63 -1.99 -48.51 -3.92
N LYS A 64 -2.34 -47.71 -4.92
CA LYS A 64 -1.75 -47.76 -6.25
C LYS A 64 -0.84 -46.55 -6.44
N PHE A 65 0.43 -46.81 -6.66
CA PHE A 65 1.44 -45.77 -6.90
C PHE A 65 1.44 -45.40 -8.38
N LEU A 66 1.18 -44.13 -8.71
CA LEU A 66 1.03 -43.66 -10.08
C LEU A 66 2.35 -43.08 -10.63
N SER A 67 3.12 -42.39 -9.78
CA SER A 67 4.46 -41.87 -10.12
C SER A 67 5.38 -41.82 -8.90
N GLY A 68 6.69 -41.79 -9.14
CA GLY A 68 7.71 -41.73 -8.10
C GLY A 68 8.11 -43.10 -7.52
N THR A 69 9.05 -43.07 -6.58
CA THR A 69 9.49 -44.24 -5.80
C THR A 69 9.10 -44.06 -4.34
N TRP A 70 8.57 -45.12 -3.74
CA TRP A 70 7.99 -45.09 -2.39
C TRP A 70 8.59 -46.21 -1.55
N ARG A 71 8.88 -45.93 -0.27
CA ARG A 71 9.49 -46.90 0.65
C ARG A 71 8.88 -46.91 2.03
N ASN A 72 8.16 -45.84 2.40
CA ASN A 72 7.56 -45.73 3.73
C ASN A 72 6.11 -45.31 3.66
N GLY A 73 5.30 -45.83 4.58
CA GLY A 73 3.93 -45.41 4.84
C GLY A 73 3.80 -44.81 6.25
N SER A 74 2.81 -43.96 6.45
CA SER A 74 2.49 -43.35 7.72
C SER A 74 1.00 -43.23 7.97
N ARG A 75 0.61 -43.37 9.24
CA ARG A 75 -0.75 -43.22 9.75
C ARG A 75 -0.72 -42.48 11.09
N THR A 76 -1.34 -41.31 11.13
CA THR A 76 -1.44 -40.44 12.30
C THR A 76 -2.85 -40.51 12.87
N ILE A 77 -2.99 -41.03 14.09
CA ILE A 77 -4.26 -41.21 14.79
C ILE A 77 -4.37 -40.15 15.90
N PRO A 78 -5.34 -39.23 15.84
CA PRO A 78 -5.52 -38.22 16.88
C PRO A 78 -6.18 -38.82 18.13
N LEU A 79 -5.68 -38.43 19.30
CA LEU A 79 -6.17 -38.85 20.61
C LEU A 79 -7.26 -37.92 21.17
N ASP A 80 -7.76 -36.95 20.37
CA ASP A 80 -8.82 -36.00 20.78
C ASP A 80 -10.09 -36.70 21.31
N ARG A 81 -10.34 -37.94 20.85
CA ARG A 81 -11.51 -38.75 21.18
C ARG A 81 -11.16 -40.20 21.51
N ILE A 82 -9.94 -40.45 21.98
CA ILE A 82 -9.41 -41.77 22.31
C ILE A 82 -8.54 -41.63 23.57
N ASP A 83 -8.74 -42.46 24.59
CA ASP A 83 -7.92 -42.39 25.80
C ASP A 83 -6.51 -42.95 25.57
N GLU A 84 -6.41 -44.05 24.81
CA GLU A 84 -5.14 -44.75 24.54
C GLU A 84 -5.20 -45.57 23.26
N ILE A 85 -4.07 -45.73 22.58
CA ILE A 85 -3.86 -46.69 21.49
C ILE A 85 -2.84 -47.73 21.95
N LYS A 86 -3.18 -49.01 21.84
CA LYS A 86 -2.30 -50.14 22.19
C LYS A 86 -2.37 -51.25 21.14
N ASP A 87 -1.51 -52.27 21.28
CA ASP A 87 -1.48 -53.47 20.43
C ASP A 87 -1.32 -53.18 18.92
N VAL A 88 -0.51 -52.18 18.57
CA VAL A 88 -0.28 -51.80 17.16
C VAL A 88 0.48 -52.91 16.43
N SER A 89 0.02 -53.27 15.23
CA SER A 89 0.72 -54.13 14.28
C SER A 89 0.47 -53.69 12.85
N VAL A 90 1.47 -53.88 12.00
CA VAL A 90 1.39 -53.55 10.57
C VAL A 90 1.82 -54.75 9.74
N GLU A 91 0.99 -55.14 8.79
CA GLU A 91 1.20 -56.28 7.89
C GLU A 91 1.03 -55.84 6.43
N GLN A 92 1.78 -56.44 5.51
CA GLN A 92 1.52 -56.36 4.09
C GLN A 92 0.75 -57.60 3.63
N LEU A 93 -0.31 -57.39 2.84
CA LEU A 93 -1.08 -58.48 2.24
C LEU A 93 -0.67 -58.68 0.78
N ASP A 94 -0.47 -59.93 0.39
CA ASP A 94 -0.28 -60.29 -1.01
C ASP A 94 -1.61 -60.45 -1.76
N SER A 95 -1.55 -60.74 -3.07
CA SER A 95 -2.74 -60.97 -3.90
C SER A 95 -3.60 -62.17 -3.48
N GLN A 96 -3.05 -63.09 -2.67
CA GLN A 96 -3.73 -64.27 -2.13
C GLN A 96 -4.23 -64.05 -0.70
N GLY A 97 -3.99 -62.87 -0.11
CA GLY A 97 -4.35 -62.51 1.25
C GLY A 97 -3.42 -63.04 2.33
N GLN A 98 -2.25 -63.59 1.98
CA GLN A 98 -1.23 -63.95 2.96
C GLN A 98 -0.60 -62.69 3.56
N ALA A 99 -0.48 -62.67 4.88
CA ALA A 99 0.03 -61.54 5.64
C ALA A 99 1.51 -61.71 5.97
N THR A 100 2.31 -60.71 5.63
CA THR A 100 3.73 -60.61 6.00
C THR A 100 3.90 -59.45 6.98
N PRO A 101 4.37 -59.68 8.22
CA PRO A 101 4.63 -58.60 9.17
C PRO A 101 5.66 -57.60 8.63
N LEU A 102 5.41 -56.31 8.81
CA LEU A 102 6.33 -55.23 8.45
C LEU A 102 7.04 -54.67 9.67
N SER A 103 8.22 -54.09 9.45
CA SER A 103 8.88 -53.27 10.47
C SER A 103 8.15 -51.94 10.58
N PHE A 104 7.76 -51.57 11.80
CA PHE A 104 7.05 -50.33 12.09
C PHE A 104 7.57 -49.68 13.36
N ASN A 105 7.30 -48.38 13.48
CA ASN A 105 7.46 -47.60 14.69
C ASN A 105 6.14 -46.86 14.99
N ALA A 106 5.66 -46.94 16.22
CA ALA A 106 4.49 -46.22 16.72
C ALA A 106 4.91 -45.27 17.85
N ASP A 107 4.98 -43.98 17.54
CA ASP A 107 5.45 -42.94 18.47
C ASP A 107 4.30 -42.01 18.88
N HIS A 108 4.28 -41.61 20.16
CA HIS A 108 3.41 -40.54 20.64
C HIS A 108 4.02 -39.16 20.30
N ARG A 109 3.27 -38.31 19.60
CA ARG A 109 3.67 -36.94 19.26
C ARG A 109 2.58 -35.96 19.65
N GLY A 110 2.73 -35.33 20.82
CA GLY A 110 1.73 -34.41 21.34
C GLY A 110 0.40 -35.13 21.63
N ASN A 111 -0.65 -34.79 20.89
CA ASN A 111 -1.96 -35.44 21.01
C ASN A 111 -2.22 -36.51 19.92
N ASP A 112 -1.19 -36.95 19.20
CA ASP A 112 -1.30 -37.92 18.13
C ASP A 112 -0.45 -39.16 18.40
N VAL A 113 -0.88 -40.30 17.88
CA VAL A 113 -0.06 -41.51 17.71
C VAL A 113 0.30 -41.62 16.23
N VAL A 114 1.59 -41.59 15.93
CA VAL A 114 2.11 -41.68 14.56
C VAL A 114 2.72 -43.05 14.34
N ILE A 115 2.06 -43.85 13.51
CA ILE A 115 2.53 -45.15 13.07
C ILE A 115 3.24 -44.97 11.73
N THR A 116 4.49 -45.41 11.65
CA THR A 116 5.30 -45.38 10.43
C THR A 116 5.82 -46.76 10.15
N TRP A 117 5.76 -47.20 8.89
CA TRP A 117 6.26 -48.50 8.48
C TRP A 117 7.07 -48.40 7.19
N SER A 118 8.02 -49.31 7.05
CA SER A 118 8.86 -49.42 5.85
C SER A 118 8.51 -50.68 5.07
N PHE A 119 8.57 -50.59 3.75
CA PHE A 119 8.30 -51.69 2.83
C PHE A 119 9.27 -51.66 1.63
N ASP A 120 9.31 -52.75 0.87
CA ASP A 120 10.15 -52.85 -0.33
C ASP A 120 9.80 -51.76 -1.34
N THR A 121 10.80 -51.26 -2.06
CA THR A 121 10.59 -50.09 -2.95
C THR A 121 9.48 -50.35 -3.97
N ALA A 122 8.44 -49.50 -3.94
CA ALA A 122 7.36 -49.50 -4.91
C ALA A 122 7.56 -48.40 -5.95
N GLY A 123 7.33 -48.75 -7.21
CA GLY A 123 7.42 -47.85 -8.37
C GLY A 123 6.05 -47.53 -8.98
N ALA A 124 6.08 -46.79 -10.08
CA ALA A 124 4.87 -46.45 -10.85
C ALA A 124 4.18 -47.73 -11.38
N GLY A 125 2.88 -47.86 -11.11
CA GLY A 125 2.04 -49.00 -11.47
C GLY A 125 1.89 -50.05 -10.38
N ASP A 126 2.73 -50.03 -9.33
CA ASP A 126 2.66 -51.00 -8.24
C ASP A 126 1.41 -50.80 -7.38
N VAL A 127 0.82 -51.91 -6.96
CA VAL A 127 -0.28 -51.94 -5.99
C VAL A 127 0.20 -52.67 -4.74
N ARG A 128 0.07 -52.02 -3.58
CA ARG A 128 0.40 -52.60 -2.27
C ARG A 128 -0.83 -52.54 -1.38
N THR A 129 -1.02 -53.60 -0.59
CA THR A 129 -2.10 -53.65 0.41
C THR A 129 -1.50 -53.76 1.78
N PHE A 130 -1.85 -52.82 2.66
CA PHE A 130 -1.39 -52.78 4.04
C PHE A 130 -2.56 -53.04 4.98
N ARG A 131 -2.34 -53.83 6.03
CA ARG A 131 -3.27 -54.02 7.14
C ARG A 131 -2.65 -53.43 8.40
N ILE A 132 -3.35 -52.50 9.02
CA ILE A 132 -2.96 -51.88 10.28
C ILE A 132 -3.97 -52.33 11.33
N ASN A 133 -3.51 -53.01 12.38
CA ASN A 133 -4.36 -53.38 13.51
C ASN A 133 -3.90 -52.65 14.77
N TYR A 134 -4.86 -52.19 15.56
CA TYR A 134 -4.61 -51.60 16.86
C TYR A 134 -5.86 -51.65 17.74
N THR A 135 -5.68 -51.49 19.04
CA THR A 135 -6.77 -51.39 20.02
C THR A 135 -6.87 -49.94 20.48
N ALA A 136 -8.01 -49.30 20.22
CA ALA A 136 -8.33 -47.97 20.71
C ALA A 136 -9.19 -48.07 21.98
N VAL A 137 -8.73 -47.48 23.07
CA VAL A 137 -9.38 -47.53 24.39
C VAL A 137 -10.18 -46.25 24.62
N GLY A 138 -11.38 -46.37 25.18
CA GLY A 138 -12.18 -45.21 25.58
C GLY A 138 -12.80 -44.45 24.41
N VAL A 139 -13.14 -45.12 23.31
CA VAL A 139 -13.62 -44.45 22.06
C VAL A 139 -15.10 -44.08 22.14
N VAL A 140 -15.91 -44.85 22.86
CA VAL A 140 -17.36 -44.65 22.94
C VAL A 140 -17.68 -43.62 24.01
N ARG A 141 -18.46 -42.58 23.66
CA ARG A 141 -19.08 -41.65 24.61
C ARG A 141 -20.21 -42.34 25.36
N LEU A 142 -20.25 -42.16 26.68
CA LEU A 142 -21.29 -42.70 27.55
C LEU A 142 -22.18 -41.58 28.10
N TYR A 143 -23.42 -41.51 27.61
CA TYR A 143 -24.48 -40.65 28.16
C TYR A 143 -25.40 -41.47 29.09
N PRO A 144 -26.30 -40.86 29.88
CA PRO A 144 -27.19 -41.64 30.75
C PRO A 144 -28.06 -42.66 30.01
N ASN A 145 -28.60 -42.28 28.84
CA ASN A 145 -29.60 -43.08 28.11
C ASN A 145 -29.09 -43.64 26.77
N SER A 146 -27.98 -43.14 26.24
CA SER A 146 -27.42 -43.56 24.96
C SER A 146 -25.89 -43.66 24.99
N ARG A 147 -25.35 -44.30 23.97
CA ARG A 147 -23.92 -44.45 23.71
C ARG A 147 -23.66 -43.94 22.30
N GLN A 148 -22.53 -43.28 22.09
CA GLN A 148 -22.19 -42.73 20.79
C GLN A 148 -20.74 -43.01 20.44
N ILE A 149 -20.50 -43.55 19.26
CA ILE A 149 -19.17 -43.63 18.66
C ILE A 149 -19.10 -42.67 17.47
N ARG A 150 -18.06 -41.85 17.43
CA ARG A 150 -17.69 -41.01 16.29
C ARG A 150 -16.30 -41.43 15.84
N TRP A 151 -16.17 -41.88 14.60
CA TRP A 151 -14.92 -42.42 14.09
C TRP A 151 -14.53 -41.79 12.76
N GLN A 152 -13.31 -41.26 12.71
CA GLN A 152 -12.70 -40.76 11.48
C GLN A 152 -12.15 -41.95 10.69
N ALA A 153 -12.97 -42.53 9.82
CA ALA A 153 -12.59 -43.72 9.05
C ALA A 153 -11.60 -43.42 7.93
N VAL A 154 -11.77 -42.27 7.25
CA VAL A 154 -10.80 -41.77 6.27
C VAL A 154 -10.28 -40.41 6.75
N PRO A 155 -8.96 -40.26 6.98
CA PRO A 155 -8.39 -39.01 7.50
C PRO A 155 -8.49 -37.87 6.48
N PRO A 156 -8.73 -36.61 6.94
CA PRO A 156 -8.73 -35.44 6.06
C PRO A 156 -7.31 -35.00 5.67
N ASP A 157 -6.27 -35.25 6.49
CA ASP A 157 -4.91 -34.79 6.20
C ASP A 157 -4.18 -35.76 5.27
N ARG A 158 -4.73 -35.94 4.06
CA ARG A 158 -4.15 -36.74 2.97
C ARG A 158 -4.12 -35.95 1.67
N ALA A 159 -2.98 -35.99 0.98
CA ALA A 159 -2.76 -35.25 -0.26
C ALA A 159 -3.37 -35.91 -1.51
N PHE A 160 -3.80 -37.18 -1.41
CA PHE A 160 -4.26 -37.97 -2.55
C PHE A 160 -5.65 -38.55 -2.32
N PRO A 161 -6.47 -38.76 -3.38
CA PRO A 161 -7.86 -39.22 -3.28
C PRO A 161 -8.01 -40.69 -2.83
N VAL A 162 -9.20 -41.04 -2.33
CA VAL A 162 -9.63 -42.41 -2.00
C VAL A 162 -10.82 -42.77 -2.90
N GLN A 163 -10.70 -43.82 -3.70
CA GLN A 163 -11.75 -44.22 -4.64
C GLN A 163 -12.95 -44.87 -3.95
N SER A 164 -12.70 -45.72 -2.95
CA SER A 164 -13.76 -46.40 -2.22
C SER A 164 -13.36 -46.64 -0.77
N SER A 165 -14.31 -46.47 0.15
CA SER A 165 -14.14 -46.80 1.57
C SER A 165 -15.37 -47.49 2.12
N THR A 166 -15.16 -48.62 2.79
CA THR A 166 -16.18 -49.34 3.54
C THR A 166 -15.82 -49.37 5.02
N VAL A 167 -16.71 -48.83 5.85
CA VAL A 167 -16.57 -48.81 7.30
C VAL A 167 -17.52 -49.81 7.91
N ARG A 168 -17.03 -50.71 8.76
CA ARG A 168 -17.82 -51.69 9.49
C ARG A 168 -17.64 -51.48 10.98
N ILE A 169 -18.72 -51.27 11.71
CA ILE A 169 -18.72 -51.18 13.17
C ILE A 169 -19.52 -52.36 13.69
N ILE A 170 -18.84 -53.30 14.33
CA ILE A 170 -19.37 -54.56 14.85
C ILE A 170 -19.57 -54.41 16.35
N PHE A 171 -20.81 -54.61 16.79
CA PHE A 171 -21.23 -54.55 18.19
C PHE A 171 -21.09 -55.94 18.84
N PRO A 172 -20.82 -55.98 20.16
CA PRO A 172 -20.61 -57.25 20.87
C PRO A 172 -21.87 -58.12 20.94
N GLU A 173 -23.05 -57.49 20.83
CA GLU A 173 -24.36 -58.14 20.87
C GLU A 173 -25.30 -57.53 19.82
N PRO A 174 -26.31 -58.28 19.34
CA PRO A 174 -27.31 -57.74 18.42
C PRO A 174 -28.09 -56.58 19.06
N ILE A 175 -28.35 -55.54 18.26
CA ILE A 175 -29.10 -54.36 18.71
C ILE A 175 -30.35 -54.25 17.86
N ASP A 176 -31.47 -53.88 18.48
CA ASP A 176 -32.68 -53.54 17.74
C ASP A 176 -32.39 -52.38 16.76
N PRO A 177 -32.52 -52.59 15.43
CA PRO A 177 -32.21 -51.57 14.44
C PRO A 177 -33.01 -50.28 14.63
N SER A 178 -34.21 -50.34 15.24
CA SER A 178 -35.03 -49.15 15.51
C SER A 178 -34.46 -48.23 16.58
N LYS A 179 -33.49 -48.72 17.38
CA LYS A 179 -32.82 -47.96 18.44
C LYS A 179 -31.41 -47.49 18.06
N VAL A 180 -31.01 -47.71 16.81
CA VAL A 180 -29.70 -47.32 16.29
C VAL A 180 -29.87 -46.15 15.33
N THR A 181 -29.14 -45.07 15.57
CA THR A 181 -29.07 -43.93 14.65
C THR A 181 -27.72 -43.90 13.97
N LEU A 182 -27.72 -43.88 12.63
CA LEU A 182 -26.52 -43.83 11.80
C LEU A 182 -26.42 -42.47 11.11
N ALA A 183 -25.25 -41.85 11.15
CA ALA A 183 -24.94 -40.65 10.38
C ALA A 183 -23.51 -40.72 9.84
N SER A 184 -23.23 -40.01 8.75
CA SER A 184 -21.90 -39.91 8.16
C SER A 184 -21.64 -38.49 7.67
N TYR A 185 -20.40 -38.03 7.81
CA TYR A 185 -20.00 -36.66 7.52
C TYR A 185 -18.74 -36.61 6.63
N PRO A 186 -18.61 -35.59 5.77
CA PRO A 186 -19.64 -34.60 5.43
C PRO A 186 -20.72 -35.19 4.51
N GLU A 187 -21.98 -34.76 4.68
CA GLU A 187 -23.13 -35.27 3.91
C GLU A 187 -22.98 -35.15 2.38
N ARG A 188 -22.22 -34.14 1.93
CA ARG A 188 -21.94 -33.89 0.50
C ARG A 188 -21.24 -35.05 -0.22
N LEU A 189 -20.59 -35.97 0.50
CA LEU A 189 -19.95 -37.14 -0.10
C LEU A 189 -20.95 -38.27 -0.43
N GLY A 190 -22.21 -38.16 -0.01
CA GLY A 190 -23.25 -39.12 -0.38
C GLY A 190 -23.03 -40.54 0.15
N GLY A 191 -22.40 -40.69 1.31
CA GLY A 191 -22.19 -41.99 1.94
C GLY A 191 -23.51 -42.72 2.23
N THR A 192 -23.57 -44.01 1.92
CA THR A 192 -24.71 -44.87 2.27
C THR A 192 -24.45 -45.60 3.57
N SER A 193 -25.47 -45.79 4.40
CA SER A 193 -25.39 -46.52 5.66
C SER A 193 -26.48 -47.58 5.76
N ARG A 194 -26.16 -48.70 6.42
CA ARG A 194 -27.12 -49.75 6.77
C ARG A 194 -26.74 -50.41 8.09
N PHE A 195 -27.74 -50.87 8.82
CA PHE A 195 -27.54 -51.69 10.01
C PHE A 195 -28.06 -53.10 9.74
N THR A 196 -27.29 -54.13 10.08
CA THR A 196 -27.67 -55.54 9.89
C THR A 196 -27.19 -56.35 11.09
N ASP A 197 -28.13 -56.97 11.80
CA ASP A 197 -27.92 -57.75 13.04
C ASP A 197 -27.18 -57.00 14.15
N ASN A 198 -25.86 -57.04 14.15
CA ASN A 198 -24.97 -56.38 15.10
C ASN A 198 -23.92 -55.50 14.40
N THR A 199 -24.08 -55.19 13.12
CA THR A 199 -23.07 -54.48 12.33
C THR A 199 -23.66 -53.28 11.62
N ALA A 200 -23.09 -52.10 11.88
CA ALA A 200 -23.30 -50.91 11.07
C ALA A 200 -22.29 -50.89 9.91
N VAL A 201 -22.77 -50.73 8.69
CA VAL A 201 -21.94 -50.67 7.48
C VAL A 201 -22.15 -49.34 6.79
N PHE A 202 -21.07 -48.63 6.53
CA PHE A 202 -21.04 -47.39 5.74
C PHE A 202 -20.21 -47.61 4.48
N THR A 203 -20.64 -47.03 3.36
CA THR A 203 -19.92 -47.09 2.09
C THR A 203 -19.94 -45.74 1.42
N VAL A 204 -18.78 -45.28 0.98
CA VAL A 204 -18.59 -44.01 0.27
C VAL A 204 -17.59 -44.21 -0.88
N ARG A 205 -17.74 -43.42 -1.94
CA ARG A 205 -16.87 -43.44 -3.12
C ARG A 205 -16.33 -42.05 -3.43
N ASP A 206 -15.24 -42.01 -4.19
CA ASP A 206 -14.65 -40.80 -4.77
C ASP A 206 -14.39 -39.69 -3.76
N ILE A 207 -13.70 -40.02 -2.67
CA ILE A 207 -13.37 -39.05 -1.62
C ILE A 207 -12.18 -38.20 -2.09
N PRO A 208 -12.36 -36.88 -2.33
CA PRO A 208 -11.30 -36.01 -2.86
C PRO A 208 -10.08 -35.93 -1.95
N ALA A 209 -8.94 -35.46 -2.46
CA ALA A 209 -7.81 -35.10 -1.61
C ALA A 209 -8.24 -34.05 -0.56
N TYR A 210 -7.64 -34.10 0.63
CA TYR A 210 -7.92 -33.21 1.77
C TYR A 210 -9.34 -33.31 2.39
N ASP A 211 -10.15 -34.27 1.93
CA ASP A 211 -11.47 -34.56 2.50
C ASP A 211 -11.42 -35.78 3.43
N GLY A 212 -12.04 -35.68 4.60
CA GLY A 212 -12.22 -36.80 5.52
C GLY A 212 -13.60 -37.47 5.39
N PHE A 213 -13.72 -38.70 5.89
CA PHE A 213 -15.01 -39.39 6.08
C PHE A 213 -15.15 -39.84 7.53
N GLU A 214 -16.06 -39.20 8.27
CA GLU A 214 -16.39 -39.53 9.66
C GLU A 214 -17.73 -40.26 9.71
N VAL A 215 -17.82 -41.33 10.50
CA VAL A 215 -19.08 -42.03 10.78
C VAL A 215 -19.48 -41.83 12.23
N ARG A 216 -20.78 -41.70 12.47
CA ARG A 216 -21.38 -41.57 13.79
C ARG A 216 -22.45 -42.65 13.96
N VAL A 217 -22.35 -43.41 15.04
CA VAL A 217 -23.39 -44.38 15.45
C VAL A 217 -23.80 -44.08 16.87
N GLU A 218 -25.10 -43.88 17.06
CA GLU A 218 -25.72 -43.78 18.38
C GLU A 218 -26.59 -45.01 18.64
N PHE A 219 -26.44 -45.58 19.83
CA PHE A 219 -27.06 -46.85 20.21
C PHE A 219 -27.44 -46.85 21.71
N PRO A 220 -28.30 -47.78 22.17
CA PRO A 220 -28.79 -47.79 23.55
C PRO A 220 -27.69 -47.99 24.59
N ALA A 221 -27.93 -47.45 25.79
CA ALA A 221 -27.16 -47.80 26.98
C ALA A 221 -27.24 -49.32 27.27
N GLY A 222 -26.20 -49.86 27.92
CA GLY A 222 -26.13 -51.27 28.34
C GLY A 222 -25.33 -52.20 27.41
N ILE A 223 -24.98 -51.77 26.19
CA ILE A 223 -24.10 -52.53 25.28
C ILE A 223 -22.62 -52.33 25.63
N VAL A 224 -22.26 -51.11 26.01
CA VAL A 224 -20.92 -50.72 26.47
C VAL A 224 -21.04 -50.16 27.88
N GLU A 225 -20.24 -50.69 28.79
CA GLU A 225 -20.21 -50.38 30.21
C GLU A 225 -18.85 -49.80 30.60
N GLY A 226 -18.85 -48.96 31.63
CA GLY A 226 -17.64 -48.31 32.14
C GLY A 226 -17.87 -46.85 32.51
N PRO A 227 -16.85 -46.20 33.09
CA PRO A 227 -16.87 -44.75 33.28
C PRO A 227 -16.79 -44.03 31.93
N PRO A 228 -17.31 -42.79 31.83
CA PRO A 228 -17.04 -41.91 30.68
C PRO A 228 -15.53 -41.77 30.43
N PRO A 229 -15.08 -41.76 29.16
CA PRO A 229 -13.69 -41.50 28.79
C PRO A 229 -13.19 -40.15 29.29
N SER A 230 -11.87 -40.03 29.46
CA SER A 230 -11.25 -38.83 30.03
C SER A 230 -11.43 -37.60 29.15
N TRP A 231 -11.46 -37.79 27.82
CA TRP A 231 -11.65 -36.74 26.83
C TRP A 231 -13.11 -36.28 26.68
N GLN A 232 -14.10 -37.08 27.14
CA GLN A 232 -15.51 -36.84 26.84
C GLN A 232 -15.98 -35.45 27.30
N ALA A 233 -15.63 -35.03 28.52
CA ALA A 233 -16.05 -33.74 29.05
C ALA A 233 -15.47 -32.54 28.27
N ALA A 234 -14.23 -32.65 27.80
CA ALA A 234 -13.59 -31.62 26.99
C ALA A 234 -14.19 -31.56 25.58
N ALA A 235 -14.43 -32.72 24.97
CA ALA A 235 -15.06 -32.82 23.65
C ALA A 235 -16.52 -32.33 23.67
N ASP A 236 -17.31 -32.68 24.69
CA ASP A 236 -18.69 -32.21 24.82
C ASP A 236 -18.74 -30.68 25.00
N ARG A 237 -17.78 -30.09 25.73
CA ARG A 237 -17.65 -28.63 25.83
C ARG A 237 -17.29 -28.00 24.48
N ALA A 238 -16.34 -28.57 23.75
CA ALA A 238 -15.93 -28.07 22.45
C ALA A 238 -17.07 -28.15 21.42
N ASP A 239 -17.78 -29.29 21.38
CA ASP A 239 -18.94 -29.50 20.53
C ASP A 239 -20.06 -28.48 20.89
N TYR A 240 -20.36 -28.27 22.18
CA TYR A 240 -21.34 -27.26 22.62
C TYR A 240 -20.96 -25.83 22.21
N ILE A 241 -19.67 -25.45 22.35
CA ILE A 241 -19.22 -24.14 21.90
C ILE A 241 -19.39 -24.02 20.37
N ALA A 242 -19.00 -25.05 19.61
CA ALA A 242 -19.06 -25.04 18.15
C ALA A 242 -20.50 -25.01 17.60
N GLU A 243 -21.41 -25.74 18.22
CA GLU A 243 -22.80 -25.90 17.76
C GLU A 243 -23.73 -24.80 18.30
N ASN A 244 -23.56 -24.34 19.54
CA ASN A 244 -24.48 -23.40 20.18
C ASN A 244 -23.93 -21.98 20.31
N ILE A 245 -22.66 -21.81 20.69
CA ILE A 245 -22.10 -20.48 21.00
C ILE A 245 -21.54 -19.81 19.75
N ARG A 246 -20.72 -20.54 18.98
CA ARG A 246 -19.98 -20.00 17.84
C ARG A 246 -20.88 -19.44 16.75
N PRO A 247 -22.00 -20.08 16.36
CA PRO A 247 -22.89 -19.51 15.36
C PRO A 247 -23.55 -18.20 15.83
N ILE A 248 -23.95 -18.13 17.11
CA ILE A 248 -24.54 -16.93 17.70
C ILE A 248 -23.50 -15.81 17.76
N ALA A 249 -22.29 -16.11 18.25
CA ALA A 249 -21.23 -15.12 18.37
C ALA A 249 -20.73 -14.64 16.99
N ASN A 250 -20.67 -15.52 16.00
CA ASN A 250 -20.44 -15.18 14.59
C ASN A 250 -21.52 -14.22 14.05
N PHE A 251 -22.80 -14.51 14.31
CA PHE A 251 -23.90 -13.64 13.91
C PHE A 251 -23.85 -12.27 14.58
N ILE A 252 -23.60 -12.22 15.89
CA ILE A 252 -23.44 -10.96 16.63
C ILE A 252 -22.26 -10.17 16.07
N SER A 253 -21.12 -10.81 15.83
CA SER A 253 -19.94 -10.15 15.27
C SER A 253 -20.24 -9.55 13.89
N LEU A 254 -20.91 -10.31 13.01
CA LEU A 254 -21.33 -9.82 11.70
C LEU A 254 -22.31 -8.64 11.83
N PHE A 255 -23.28 -8.73 12.73
CA PHE A 255 -24.25 -7.66 12.97
C PHE A 255 -23.57 -6.38 13.46
N VAL A 256 -22.65 -6.48 14.43
CA VAL A 256 -21.86 -5.35 14.93
C VAL A 256 -21.00 -4.75 13.83
N ALA A 257 -20.38 -5.59 13.00
CA ALA A 257 -19.61 -5.13 11.84
C ALA A 257 -20.46 -4.30 10.86
N VAL A 258 -21.63 -4.79 10.46
CA VAL A 258 -22.54 -4.07 9.55
C VAL A 258 -23.03 -2.77 10.18
N LEU A 259 -23.33 -2.79 11.48
CA LEU A 259 -23.72 -1.61 12.24
C LEU A 259 -22.59 -0.57 12.31
N LEU A 260 -21.35 -1.00 12.58
CA LEU A 260 -20.18 -0.11 12.58
C LEU A 260 -19.92 0.47 11.20
N ALA A 261 -20.01 -0.32 10.13
CA ALA A 261 -19.82 0.18 8.77
C ALA A 261 -20.86 1.23 8.39
N SER A 262 -22.14 0.95 8.65
CA SER A 262 -23.24 1.87 8.34
C SER A 262 -23.17 3.15 9.18
N LEU A 263 -23.12 3.03 10.52
CA LEU A 263 -23.06 4.18 11.41
C LEU A 263 -21.75 4.97 11.25
N GLY A 264 -20.63 4.28 11.08
CA GLY A 264 -19.33 4.90 10.85
C GLY A 264 -19.29 5.71 9.56
N THR A 265 -19.84 5.17 8.47
CA THR A 265 -19.92 5.90 7.20
C THR A 265 -20.81 7.13 7.33
N VAL A 266 -22.00 6.98 7.92
CA VAL A 266 -22.92 8.11 8.19
C VAL A 266 -22.24 9.16 9.07
N PHE A 267 -21.53 8.74 10.11
CA PHE A 267 -20.77 9.62 10.99
C PHE A 267 -19.69 10.40 10.23
N LEU A 268 -18.90 9.76 9.37
CA LEU A 268 -17.88 10.44 8.56
C LEU A 268 -18.48 11.47 7.60
N VAL A 269 -19.62 11.13 6.96
CA VAL A 269 -20.33 12.07 6.07
C VAL A 269 -20.89 13.25 6.85
N LEU A 270 -21.50 13.02 8.02
CA LEU A 270 -22.01 14.07 8.90
C LEU A 270 -20.88 14.96 9.44
N LEU A 271 -19.76 14.36 9.83
CA LEU A 271 -18.57 15.07 10.28
C LEU A 271 -18.06 16.02 9.19
N TRP A 272 -17.92 15.53 7.96
CA TRP A 272 -17.54 16.38 6.83
C TRP A 272 -18.58 17.47 6.55
N TYR A 273 -19.87 17.13 6.51
CA TYR A 273 -20.93 18.08 6.20
C TYR A 273 -21.02 19.22 7.22
N THR A 274 -20.79 18.92 8.50
CA THR A 274 -20.91 19.89 9.60
C THR A 274 -19.62 20.64 9.91
N LYS A 275 -18.45 20.02 9.73
CA LYS A 275 -17.15 20.57 10.16
C LYS A 275 -16.14 20.77 9.02
N GLY A 276 -16.32 20.12 7.87
CA GLY A 276 -15.39 20.18 6.72
C GLY A 276 -15.93 20.89 5.48
N LYS A 277 -17.23 21.17 5.40
CA LYS A 277 -17.84 21.85 4.25
C LYS A 277 -17.64 23.36 4.32
N ASP A 278 -17.07 23.94 3.25
CA ASP A 278 -16.97 25.39 3.09
C ASP A 278 -18.35 26.06 3.02
N PRO A 279 -18.50 27.30 3.54
CA PRO A 279 -19.76 28.04 3.47
C PRO A 279 -20.17 28.29 2.01
N ASP A 280 -21.45 28.12 1.70
CA ASP A 280 -21.97 28.46 0.38
C ASP A 280 -22.18 29.97 0.27
N VAL A 281 -21.42 30.60 -0.63
CA VAL A 281 -21.43 32.04 -0.86
C VAL A 281 -22.06 32.42 -2.21
N GLY A 282 -22.83 31.53 -2.85
CA GLY A 282 -23.54 31.81 -4.10
C GLY A 282 -22.63 31.88 -5.34
N PRO A 283 -23.16 32.16 -6.55
CA PRO A 283 -22.34 32.24 -7.77
C PRO A 283 -21.37 33.42 -7.71
N GLY A 284 -20.09 33.16 -7.99
CA GLY A 284 -19.05 34.19 -8.12
C GLY A 284 -18.91 34.69 -9.56
N PRO A 285 -18.14 35.76 -9.80
CA PRO A 285 -17.82 36.23 -11.15
C PRO A 285 -17.12 35.13 -11.96
N SER A 286 -17.37 35.06 -13.27
CA SER A 286 -16.76 34.04 -14.13
C SER A 286 -15.31 34.37 -14.51
N MET A 287 -15.01 35.65 -14.73
CA MET A 287 -13.67 36.18 -15.02
C MET A 287 -13.49 37.56 -14.40
N LEU A 288 -12.31 37.81 -13.84
CA LEU A 288 -11.87 39.12 -13.36
C LEU A 288 -10.56 39.47 -14.06
N LYS A 289 -10.44 40.69 -14.61
CA LYS A 289 -9.25 41.11 -15.37
C LYS A 289 -8.10 41.58 -14.48
N GLU A 290 -8.45 42.03 -13.27
CA GLU A 290 -7.52 42.59 -12.29
C GLU A 290 -7.57 41.74 -11.01
N PRO A 291 -6.46 41.70 -10.24
CA PRO A 291 -6.44 41.02 -8.95
C PRO A 291 -7.53 41.59 -8.04
N PRO A 292 -8.34 40.75 -7.38
CA PRO A 292 -9.48 41.20 -6.58
C PRO A 292 -9.09 41.87 -5.26
N SER A 293 -7.85 41.65 -4.79
CA SER A 293 -7.29 42.20 -3.55
C SER A 293 -5.76 42.21 -3.63
N ASP A 294 -5.10 42.95 -2.74
CA ASP A 294 -3.63 43.06 -2.66
C ASP A 294 -2.97 41.85 -1.97
N LEU A 295 -3.59 40.67 -2.04
CA LEU A 295 -3.05 39.46 -1.42
C LEU A 295 -1.82 38.97 -2.18
N PRO A 296 -0.68 38.73 -1.52
CA PRO A 296 0.48 38.08 -2.11
C PRO A 296 0.12 36.75 -2.77
N ALA A 297 0.74 36.47 -3.92
CA ALA A 297 0.54 35.23 -4.66
C ALA A 297 0.57 33.96 -3.78
N PRO A 298 1.56 33.77 -2.88
CA PRO A 298 1.63 32.57 -2.02
C PRO A 298 0.39 32.38 -1.13
N LEU A 299 -0.18 33.46 -0.59
CA LEU A 299 -1.41 33.39 0.23
C LEU A 299 -2.63 33.05 -0.62
N VAL A 300 -2.64 33.48 -1.89
CA VAL A 300 -3.70 33.10 -2.85
C VAL A 300 -3.65 31.61 -3.16
N GLY A 301 -2.46 31.02 -3.25
CA GLY A 301 -2.27 29.58 -3.46
C GLY A 301 -2.93 28.79 -2.36
N VAL A 302 -2.47 29.04 -1.13
CA VAL A 302 -3.04 28.46 0.10
C VAL A 302 -4.54 28.73 0.21
N LEU A 303 -5.04 29.90 -0.21
CA LEU A 303 -6.47 30.19 -0.21
C LEU A 303 -7.25 29.26 -1.15
N ILE A 304 -6.73 28.97 -2.34
CA ILE A 304 -7.42 28.18 -3.37
C ILE A 304 -7.36 26.68 -3.08
N ASP A 305 -6.20 26.14 -2.73
CA ASP A 305 -6.01 24.70 -2.56
C ASP A 305 -5.98 24.26 -1.09
N GLY A 306 -5.86 25.21 -0.16
CA GLY A 306 -5.76 24.98 1.28
C GLY A 306 -4.38 24.51 1.74
N LYS A 307 -3.38 24.42 0.87
CA LYS A 307 -2.09 23.79 1.12
C LYS A 307 -0.96 24.75 0.76
N ALA A 308 0.09 24.73 1.58
CA ALA A 308 1.35 25.35 1.22
C ALA A 308 2.23 24.28 0.52
N GLY A 309 2.56 24.51 -0.74
CA GLY A 309 3.37 23.65 -1.59
C GLY A 309 4.62 24.34 -2.13
N SER A 310 5.35 23.65 -3.00
CA SER A 310 6.53 24.17 -3.71
C SER A 310 6.20 25.43 -4.53
N GLU A 311 5.04 25.44 -5.15
CA GLU A 311 4.56 26.52 -6.01
C GLU A 311 4.43 27.84 -5.24
N ASP A 312 4.03 27.78 -3.97
CA ASP A 312 3.94 28.95 -3.09
C ASP A 312 5.33 29.53 -2.78
N VAL A 313 6.33 28.67 -2.62
CA VAL A 313 7.73 29.06 -2.38
C VAL A 313 8.30 29.74 -3.60
N VAL A 314 8.17 29.11 -4.78
CA VAL A 314 8.64 29.68 -6.04
C VAL A 314 7.95 31.01 -6.30
N SER A 315 6.64 31.10 -6.05
CA SER A 315 5.92 32.35 -6.20
C SER A 315 6.33 33.44 -5.21
N THR A 316 6.80 33.07 -4.01
CA THR A 316 7.36 34.02 -3.02
C THR A 316 8.70 34.57 -3.51
N ILE A 317 9.54 33.70 -4.09
CA ILE A 317 10.81 34.13 -4.69
C ILE A 317 10.52 35.10 -5.85
N VAL A 318 9.58 34.74 -6.74
CA VAL A 318 9.19 35.62 -7.85
C VAL A 318 8.57 36.93 -7.35
N SER A 319 7.70 36.90 -6.33
CA SER A 319 7.10 38.13 -5.78
C SER A 319 8.13 39.05 -5.13
N LEU A 320 9.14 38.49 -4.45
CA LEU A 320 10.27 39.24 -3.90
C LEU A 320 11.14 39.86 -5.01
N ALA A 321 11.29 39.16 -6.15
CA ALA A 321 12.01 39.68 -7.31
C ALA A 321 11.21 40.79 -8.02
N GLU A 322 9.90 40.63 -8.17
CA GLU A 322 8.97 41.64 -8.70
C GLU A 322 8.99 42.93 -7.84
N LYS A 323 9.14 42.80 -6.52
CA LYS A 323 9.30 43.92 -5.57
C LYS A 323 10.71 44.53 -5.57
N GLY A 324 11.67 43.96 -6.30
CA GLY A 324 13.06 44.42 -6.36
C GLY A 324 13.89 44.13 -5.11
N VAL A 325 13.44 43.21 -4.25
CA VAL A 325 14.15 42.83 -3.02
C VAL A 325 15.27 41.82 -3.31
N ILE A 326 15.09 40.98 -4.33
CA ILE A 326 16.09 40.00 -4.80
C ILE A 326 16.29 40.07 -6.31
N SER A 327 17.45 39.64 -6.78
CA SER A 327 17.80 39.47 -8.21
C SER A 327 18.17 38.02 -8.48
N LEU A 328 17.84 37.54 -9.68
CA LEU A 328 18.13 36.17 -10.12
C LEU A 328 19.05 36.20 -11.35
N GLU A 329 20.19 35.52 -11.24
CA GLU A 329 21.23 35.47 -12.28
C GLU A 329 21.59 34.00 -12.59
N PRO A 330 21.56 33.56 -13.87
CA PRO A 330 22.01 32.22 -14.25
C PRO A 330 23.54 32.13 -14.17
N VAL A 331 24.05 31.07 -13.57
CA VAL A 331 25.48 30.80 -13.42
C VAL A 331 25.79 29.40 -13.97
N GLU A 332 26.79 29.29 -14.84
CA GLU A 332 27.32 27.99 -15.24
C GLU A 332 28.24 27.45 -14.14
N ARG A 333 27.92 26.27 -13.62
CA ARG A 333 28.75 25.57 -12.62
C ARG A 333 29.13 24.21 -13.19
N ASN A 334 30.43 23.97 -13.37
CA ASN A 334 30.95 22.66 -13.71
C ASN A 334 31.04 21.82 -12.43
N ASP A 335 29.98 21.11 -12.06
CA ASP A 335 30.01 20.07 -11.03
C ASP A 335 29.97 18.67 -11.68
N LEU A 336 30.76 17.75 -11.13
CA LEU A 336 31.02 16.40 -11.68
C LEU A 336 29.81 15.44 -11.67
N LEU A 337 28.66 15.83 -11.08
CA LEU A 337 27.51 14.95 -10.80
C LEU A 337 26.13 15.60 -11.08
N GLY A 338 26.01 16.37 -12.17
CA GLY A 338 24.71 16.67 -12.79
C GLY A 338 24.32 18.15 -12.84
N SER A 339 23.72 18.53 -13.99
CA SER A 339 23.26 19.87 -14.40
C SER A 339 24.34 20.98 -14.38
N ASN A 340 24.79 21.41 -15.57
CA ASN A 340 25.79 22.47 -15.75
C ASN A 340 25.28 23.90 -15.46
N ARG A 341 24.10 24.04 -14.85
CA ARG A 341 23.39 25.31 -14.63
C ARG A 341 22.86 25.40 -13.21
N ASP A 342 23.15 26.52 -12.54
CA ASP A 342 22.61 26.92 -11.24
C ASP A 342 22.16 28.39 -11.32
N TYR A 343 21.42 28.87 -10.33
CA TYR A 343 20.96 30.25 -10.26
C TYR A 343 21.46 30.92 -8.98
N ARG A 344 22.06 32.10 -9.13
CA ARG A 344 22.47 32.95 -8.03
C ARG A 344 21.32 33.89 -7.65
N ILE A 345 20.97 33.89 -6.38
CA ILE A 345 19.99 34.76 -5.76
C ILE A 345 20.74 35.83 -4.96
N THR A 346 20.62 37.09 -5.36
CA THR A 346 21.31 38.22 -4.72
C THR A 346 20.31 39.12 -4.01
N LEU A 347 20.59 39.46 -2.74
CA LEU A 347 19.78 40.39 -1.95
C LEU A 347 20.07 41.84 -2.36
N LEU A 348 19.03 42.57 -2.75
CA LEU A 348 19.08 43.99 -3.12
C LEU A 348 18.48 44.91 -2.04
N GLY A 349 17.53 44.40 -1.24
CA GLY A 349 16.85 45.13 -0.16
C GLY A 349 17.32 44.77 1.25
N ASP A 350 16.57 45.24 2.27
CA ASP A 350 16.78 44.87 3.68
C ASP A 350 15.88 43.69 4.07
N VAL A 351 16.44 42.68 4.73
CA VAL A 351 15.73 41.51 5.27
C VAL A 351 14.69 41.90 6.33
N LYS A 352 14.87 43.06 6.98
CA LYS A 352 14.01 43.54 8.08
C LYS A 352 12.93 44.53 7.66
N ASP A 353 12.74 44.75 6.36
CA ASP A 353 11.72 45.67 5.86
C ASP A 353 10.32 45.30 6.41
N SER A 354 9.68 46.24 7.11
CA SER A 354 8.37 46.06 7.75
C SER A 354 7.21 46.07 6.75
N SER A 355 7.47 46.46 5.49
CA SER A 355 6.49 46.41 4.41
C SER A 355 6.30 44.99 3.84
N LEU A 356 7.20 44.06 4.15
CA LEU A 356 7.13 42.66 3.71
C LEU A 356 6.26 41.80 4.61
N PHE A 357 5.60 40.81 4.02
CA PHE A 357 4.78 39.86 4.77
C PHE A 357 5.65 38.96 5.67
N PRO A 358 5.12 38.44 6.78
CA PRO A 358 5.87 37.53 7.67
C PRO A 358 6.52 36.33 6.96
N HIS A 359 5.85 35.69 6.00
CA HIS A 359 6.37 34.57 5.21
C HIS A 359 7.51 35.00 4.27
N GLU A 360 7.42 36.19 3.66
CA GLU A 360 8.47 36.77 2.82
C GLU A 360 9.74 37.04 3.64
N ARG A 361 9.59 37.66 4.83
CA ARG A 361 10.71 37.89 5.76
C ARG A 361 11.30 36.59 6.27
N ALA A 362 10.47 35.59 6.55
CA ALA A 362 10.95 34.27 6.96
C ALA A 362 11.81 33.62 5.87
N LEU A 363 11.40 33.70 4.61
CA LEU A 363 12.16 33.18 3.48
C LEU A 363 13.48 33.95 3.29
N LEU A 364 13.46 35.28 3.36
CA LEU A 364 14.69 36.09 3.30
C LEU A 364 15.64 35.80 4.47
N TRP A 365 15.11 35.66 5.68
CA TRP A 365 15.89 35.33 6.86
C TRP A 365 16.56 33.96 6.72
N MET A 366 15.85 32.96 6.18
CA MET A 366 16.39 31.63 5.89
C MET A 366 17.48 31.67 4.83
N PHE A 367 17.22 32.34 3.70
CA PHE A 367 18.15 32.36 2.56
C PHE A 367 19.39 33.20 2.83
N PHE A 368 19.24 34.29 3.56
CA PHE A 368 20.30 35.28 3.75
C PHE A 368 20.86 35.34 5.18
N ASN A 369 20.55 34.36 6.02
CA ASN A 369 21.02 34.28 7.42
C ASN A 369 20.90 35.65 8.13
N ASN A 370 19.70 36.23 8.16
CA ASN A 370 19.43 37.55 8.74
C ASN A 370 20.20 38.74 8.10
N GLY A 371 20.68 38.59 6.86
CA GLY A 371 21.42 39.62 6.13
C GLY A 371 22.95 39.49 6.21
N ASP A 372 23.47 38.49 6.92
CA ASP A 372 24.93 38.25 7.04
C ASP A 372 25.55 37.81 5.70
N ARG A 373 24.76 37.16 4.85
CA ARG A 373 25.13 36.78 3.49
C ARG A 373 24.28 37.56 2.49
N LYS A 374 24.89 38.04 1.42
CA LYS A 374 24.20 38.79 0.34
C LYS A 374 23.81 37.93 -0.86
N GLU A 375 24.38 36.73 -0.97
CA GLU A 375 24.19 35.84 -2.10
C GLU A 375 23.99 34.39 -1.63
N ILE A 376 23.11 33.65 -2.32
CA ILE A 376 22.87 32.21 -2.15
C ILE A 376 22.59 31.58 -3.52
N TYR A 377 23.05 30.35 -3.73
CA TYR A 377 22.72 29.57 -4.92
C TYR A 377 21.41 28.81 -4.75
N LEU A 378 20.64 28.59 -5.81
CA LEU A 378 19.36 27.87 -5.76
C LEU A 378 19.53 26.45 -5.20
N SER A 379 20.63 25.78 -5.55
CA SER A 379 21.02 24.47 -4.99
C SER A 379 21.21 24.47 -3.47
N GLU A 380 21.79 25.53 -2.92
CA GLU A 380 21.97 25.72 -1.47
C GLU A 380 20.67 26.15 -0.79
N ALA A 381 19.91 27.03 -1.44
CA ALA A 381 18.58 27.44 -0.99
C ALA A 381 17.64 26.23 -0.86
N LYS A 382 17.73 25.25 -1.77
CA LYS A 382 17.04 23.95 -1.66
C LYS A 382 17.33 23.24 -0.34
N GLN A 383 18.60 23.13 0.06
CA GLN A 383 18.99 22.43 1.28
C GLN A 383 18.48 23.16 2.53
N VAL A 384 18.68 24.48 2.59
CA VAL A 384 18.24 25.33 3.71
C VAL A 384 16.71 25.32 3.83
N PHE A 385 16.02 25.38 2.69
CA PHE A 385 14.56 25.34 2.66
C PHE A 385 14.02 23.98 3.10
N THR A 386 14.63 22.88 2.67
CA THR A 386 14.22 21.53 3.11
C THR A 386 14.33 21.39 4.63
N ALA A 387 15.35 22.01 5.25
CA ALA A 387 15.52 22.03 6.71
C ALA A 387 14.49 22.90 7.45
N SER A 388 13.93 23.93 6.79
CA SER A 388 13.10 24.96 7.43
C SER A 388 11.69 25.13 6.84
N MET A 389 11.28 24.24 5.94
CA MET A 389 9.97 24.22 5.28
C MET A 389 8.81 24.43 6.26
N GLN A 390 8.87 23.76 7.40
CA GLN A 390 7.81 23.83 8.41
C GLN A 390 7.57 25.26 8.92
N VAL A 391 8.63 26.06 9.08
CA VAL A 391 8.54 27.45 9.56
C VAL A 391 7.93 28.36 8.48
N PHE A 392 8.31 28.17 7.22
CA PHE A 392 7.72 28.93 6.12
C PHE A 392 6.22 28.62 5.97
N THR A 393 5.88 27.33 5.93
CA THR A 393 4.48 26.89 5.81
C THR A 393 3.62 27.30 7.01
N SER A 394 4.15 27.26 8.24
CA SER A 394 3.40 27.71 9.43
C SER A 394 3.06 29.19 9.36
N ASN A 395 4.01 30.04 8.93
CA ASN A 395 3.76 31.47 8.77
C ASN A 395 2.70 31.75 7.70
N LEU A 396 2.73 31.05 6.56
CA LEU A 396 1.66 31.15 5.55
C LEU A 396 0.28 30.77 6.13
N TYR A 397 0.21 29.67 6.89
CA TYR A 397 -1.04 29.23 7.49
C TYR A 397 -1.56 30.17 8.59
N GLU A 398 -0.65 30.78 9.37
CA GLU A 398 -1.00 31.79 10.38
C GLU A 398 -1.52 33.07 9.72
N GLU A 399 -0.85 33.55 8.67
CA GLU A 399 -1.29 34.74 7.93
C GLU A 399 -2.67 34.60 7.31
N VAL A 400 -2.98 33.47 6.67
CA VAL A 400 -4.33 33.27 6.10
C VAL A 400 -5.43 33.20 7.18
N VAL A 401 -5.07 32.84 8.41
CA VAL A 401 -5.99 32.86 9.56
C VAL A 401 -6.12 34.29 10.11
N GLU A 402 -5.02 35.02 10.28
CA GLU A 402 -5.02 36.43 10.71
C GLU A 402 -5.81 37.34 9.77
N LEU A 403 -5.70 37.09 8.46
CA LEU A 403 -6.48 37.79 7.42
C LEU A 403 -7.98 37.39 7.42
N GLY A 404 -8.35 36.42 8.27
CA GLY A 404 -9.71 35.93 8.44
C GLY A 404 -10.19 35.12 7.23
N LEU A 405 -9.30 34.48 6.48
CA LEU A 405 -9.65 33.67 5.30
C LEU A 405 -9.95 32.21 5.67
N PHE A 406 -9.33 31.68 6.72
CA PHE A 406 -9.62 30.35 7.29
C PHE A 406 -10.12 30.45 8.75
N LYS A 407 -10.98 29.49 9.15
CA LYS A 407 -11.52 29.46 10.53
C LYS A 407 -10.47 29.05 11.57
N ALA A 408 -9.51 28.23 11.17
CA ALA A 408 -8.43 27.71 11.99
C ALA A 408 -7.26 27.36 11.07
N ASN A 409 -6.06 27.20 11.64
CA ASN A 409 -4.87 26.82 10.89
C ASN A 409 -5.12 25.48 10.13
N PRO A 410 -5.06 25.47 8.77
CA PRO A 410 -5.35 24.29 7.97
C PRO A 410 -4.49 23.07 8.30
N GLU A 411 -3.23 23.28 8.65
CA GLU A 411 -2.30 22.20 8.98
C GLU A 411 -2.62 21.56 10.33
N SER A 412 -2.98 22.36 11.33
CA SER A 412 -3.32 21.84 12.67
C SER A 412 -4.59 21.01 12.63
N VAL A 413 -5.58 21.43 11.84
CA VAL A 413 -6.82 20.67 11.58
C VAL A 413 -6.49 19.32 10.92
N ARG A 414 -5.70 19.32 9.84
CA ARG A 414 -5.26 18.08 9.17
C ARG A 414 -4.53 17.14 10.12
N LYS A 415 -3.50 17.63 10.82
CA LYS A 415 -2.69 16.84 11.76
C LYS A 415 -3.55 16.24 12.88
N THR A 416 -4.60 16.91 13.32
CA THR A 416 -5.49 16.41 14.37
C THR A 416 -6.36 15.26 13.86
N TYR A 417 -7.08 15.44 12.75
CA TYR A 417 -7.88 14.37 12.16
C TYR A 417 -7.03 13.19 11.69
N ARG A 418 -5.84 13.45 11.15
CA ARG A 418 -4.88 12.41 10.75
C ARG A 418 -4.39 11.60 11.96
N ARG A 419 -4.07 12.26 13.08
CA ARG A 419 -3.70 11.57 14.33
C ARG A 419 -4.84 10.70 14.84
N ILE A 420 -6.05 11.24 14.93
CA ILE A 420 -7.23 10.47 15.36
C ILE A 420 -7.46 9.27 14.44
N GLY A 421 -7.41 9.48 13.12
CA GLY A 421 -7.55 8.41 12.12
C GLY A 421 -6.54 7.30 12.32
N TRP A 422 -5.25 7.61 12.45
CA TRP A 422 -4.21 6.61 12.70
C TRP A 422 -4.38 5.89 14.04
N THR A 423 -4.79 6.59 15.11
CA THR A 423 -5.11 5.96 16.39
C THR A 423 -6.23 4.93 16.23
N VAL A 424 -7.29 5.26 15.49
CA VAL A 424 -8.39 4.33 15.19
C VAL A 424 -7.92 3.13 14.37
N VAL A 425 -7.05 3.34 13.37
CA VAL A 425 -6.44 2.23 12.60
C VAL A 425 -5.67 1.29 13.50
N ILE A 426 -4.79 1.82 14.34
CA ILE A 426 -3.96 1.01 15.26
C ILE A 426 -4.85 0.21 16.22
N LEU A 427 -5.87 0.85 16.80
CA LEU A 427 -6.82 0.15 17.68
C LEU A 427 -7.62 -0.93 16.95
N GLY A 428 -8.01 -0.70 15.69
CA GLY A 428 -8.65 -1.71 14.85
C GLY A 428 -7.73 -2.91 14.59
N VAL A 429 -6.48 -2.67 14.18
CA VAL A 429 -5.52 -3.78 13.92
C VAL A 429 -5.21 -4.56 15.20
N LEU A 430 -4.95 -3.87 16.31
CA LEU A 430 -4.68 -4.52 17.59
C LEU A 430 -5.91 -5.28 18.10
N GLY A 431 -7.10 -4.71 17.99
CA GLY A 431 -8.34 -5.37 18.37
C GLY A 431 -8.61 -6.63 17.55
N ALA A 432 -8.37 -6.58 16.23
CA ALA A 432 -8.47 -7.73 15.36
C ALA A 432 -7.52 -8.85 15.81
N LEU A 433 -6.24 -8.54 16.07
CA LEU A 433 -5.26 -9.52 16.54
C LEU A 433 -5.65 -10.13 17.90
N VAL A 434 -6.03 -9.29 18.86
CA VAL A 434 -6.41 -9.73 20.20
C VAL A 434 -7.62 -10.66 20.16
N VAL A 435 -8.68 -10.30 19.44
CA VAL A 435 -9.87 -11.15 19.33
C VAL A 435 -9.55 -12.46 18.63
N SER A 436 -8.75 -12.39 17.59
CA SER A 436 -8.45 -13.55 16.78
C SER A 436 -7.55 -14.57 17.51
N ILE A 437 -6.70 -14.11 18.44
CA ILE A 437 -5.89 -14.98 19.31
C ILE A 437 -6.71 -15.48 20.51
N LEU A 438 -7.38 -14.59 21.24
CA LEU A 438 -7.99 -14.92 22.54
C LEU A 438 -9.39 -15.56 22.42
N PHE A 439 -10.10 -15.32 21.32
CA PHE A 439 -11.50 -15.74 21.16
C PHE A 439 -11.74 -16.70 19.98
N ASN A 440 -10.67 -17.26 19.38
CA ASN A 440 -10.79 -18.21 18.27
C ASN A 440 -11.68 -19.43 18.58
N THR A 441 -11.71 -19.85 19.85
CA THR A 441 -12.58 -20.94 20.32
C THR A 441 -14.06 -20.58 20.20
N TYR A 442 -14.42 -19.31 20.44
CA TYR A 442 -15.81 -18.87 20.54
C TYR A 442 -16.33 -18.22 19.26
N VAL A 443 -15.45 -17.66 18.43
CA VAL A 443 -15.82 -16.95 17.20
C VAL A 443 -14.85 -17.38 16.10
N SER A 444 -15.36 -17.61 14.90
CA SER A 444 -14.50 -17.87 13.76
C SER A 444 -13.53 -16.70 13.54
N TRP A 445 -12.23 -16.98 13.41
CA TRP A 445 -11.17 -15.98 13.20
C TRP A 445 -11.60 -14.84 12.26
N PHE A 446 -12.09 -15.19 11.08
CA PHE A 446 -12.53 -14.23 10.07
C PHE A 446 -13.68 -13.33 10.55
N LEU A 447 -14.73 -13.91 11.14
CA LEU A 447 -15.90 -13.16 11.58
C LEU A 447 -15.62 -12.35 12.85
N GLY A 448 -14.76 -12.84 13.74
CA GLY A 448 -14.36 -12.12 14.96
C GLY A 448 -13.50 -10.89 14.67
N ALA A 449 -12.62 -10.97 13.67
CA ALA A 449 -11.80 -9.83 13.25
C ALA A 449 -12.59 -8.74 12.50
N LEU A 450 -13.71 -9.11 11.87
CA LEU A 450 -14.42 -8.28 10.89
C LEU A 450 -14.84 -6.88 11.43
N PRO A 451 -15.42 -6.73 12.64
CA PRO A 451 -15.75 -5.42 13.21
C PRO A 451 -14.53 -4.49 13.35
N PHE A 452 -13.38 -5.07 13.70
CA PHE A 452 -12.14 -4.32 13.94
C PHE A 452 -11.45 -3.95 12.64
N VAL A 453 -11.53 -4.82 11.62
CA VAL A 453 -11.11 -4.49 10.26
C VAL A 453 -11.93 -3.31 9.73
N ILE A 454 -13.26 -3.33 9.92
CA ILE A 454 -14.12 -2.20 9.53
C ILE A 454 -13.74 -0.93 10.28
N LEU A 455 -13.46 -1.03 11.58
CA LEU A 455 -12.98 0.11 12.37
C LEU A 455 -11.69 0.69 11.79
N ALA A 456 -10.73 -0.16 11.40
CA ALA A 456 -9.49 0.27 10.74
C ALA A 456 -9.76 0.93 9.38
N VAL A 457 -10.67 0.40 8.57
CA VAL A 457 -11.08 1.01 7.30
C VAL A 457 -11.71 2.39 7.52
N LEU A 458 -12.56 2.55 8.54
CA LEU A 458 -13.14 3.84 8.91
C LEU A 458 -12.07 4.83 9.40
N GLY A 459 -11.08 4.37 10.16
CA GLY A 459 -9.91 5.16 10.55
C GLY A 459 -9.11 5.64 9.35
N MET A 460 -8.89 4.78 8.36
CA MET A 460 -8.22 5.13 7.10
C MET A 460 -9.06 6.14 6.28
N ALA A 461 -10.37 5.96 6.23
CA ALA A 461 -11.28 6.91 5.60
C ALA A 461 -11.23 8.28 6.29
N LEU A 462 -11.09 8.33 7.63
CA LEU A 462 -10.89 9.57 8.38
C LEU A 462 -9.55 10.23 8.06
N VAL A 463 -8.46 9.46 7.90
CA VAL A 463 -7.17 9.97 7.43
C VAL A 463 -7.32 10.60 6.04
N ALA A 464 -7.99 9.93 5.11
CA ALA A 464 -8.24 10.48 3.78
C ALA A 464 -9.11 11.75 3.84
N LEU A 465 -10.13 11.76 4.70
CA LEU A 465 -11.01 12.91 4.89
C LEU A 465 -10.27 14.11 5.49
N SER A 466 -9.21 13.89 6.28
CA SER A 466 -8.45 14.97 6.92
C SER A 466 -7.96 16.04 5.95
N GLU A 467 -7.67 15.67 4.70
CA GLU A 467 -7.22 16.58 3.64
C GLU A 467 -8.24 17.66 3.27
N VAL A 468 -9.54 17.35 3.39
CA VAL A 468 -10.66 18.23 3.05
C VAL A 468 -11.38 18.80 4.26
N MET A 469 -10.86 18.58 5.47
CA MET A 469 -11.43 19.10 6.72
C MET A 469 -11.14 20.58 7.00
N PRO A 470 -10.04 21.21 6.54
CA PRO A 470 -9.85 22.64 6.73
C PRO A 470 -10.92 23.49 6.05
N VAL A 471 -11.59 24.36 6.81
CA VAL A 471 -12.72 25.17 6.35
C VAL A 471 -12.37 26.65 6.22
N ARG A 472 -12.73 27.22 5.08
CA ARG A 472 -12.65 28.66 4.81
C ARG A 472 -13.73 29.43 5.57
N THR A 473 -13.45 30.68 5.90
CA THR A 473 -14.49 31.61 6.39
C THR A 473 -15.39 32.05 5.24
N VAL A 474 -16.49 32.76 5.55
CA VAL A 474 -17.34 33.38 4.50
C VAL A 474 -16.52 34.36 3.65
N LYS A 475 -15.67 35.18 4.28
CA LYS A 475 -14.74 36.10 3.60
C LYS A 475 -13.76 35.35 2.70
N GLY A 476 -13.12 34.29 3.22
CA GLY A 476 -12.18 33.48 2.45
C GLY A 476 -12.83 32.75 1.27
N ALA A 477 -14.05 32.23 1.45
CA ALA A 477 -14.79 31.57 0.36
C ALA A 477 -15.18 32.54 -0.77
N ILE A 478 -15.52 33.80 -0.44
CA ILE A 478 -15.77 34.85 -1.44
C ILE A 478 -14.50 35.21 -2.19
N GLU A 479 -13.41 35.49 -1.46
CA GLU A 479 -12.11 35.82 -2.07
C GLU A 479 -11.60 34.67 -2.94
N ALA A 480 -11.69 33.42 -2.48
CA ALA A 480 -11.29 32.25 -3.27
C ALA A 480 -12.03 32.16 -4.61
N LYS A 481 -13.34 32.48 -4.65
CA LYS A 481 -14.10 32.51 -5.91
C LYS A 481 -13.64 33.62 -6.84
N LYS A 482 -13.34 34.81 -6.31
CA LYS A 482 -12.81 35.92 -7.12
C LYS A 482 -11.42 35.59 -7.69
N TRP A 483 -10.53 35.03 -6.87
CA TRP A 483 -9.21 34.59 -7.32
C TRP A 483 -9.28 33.46 -8.36
N LEU A 484 -10.25 32.55 -8.24
CA LEU A 484 -10.51 31.53 -9.26
C LEU A 484 -11.00 32.16 -10.57
N ALA A 485 -11.80 33.23 -10.51
CA ALA A 485 -12.20 34.00 -11.70
C ALA A 485 -11.00 34.72 -12.35
N PHE A 486 -10.08 35.27 -11.56
CA PHE A 486 -8.85 35.87 -12.05
C PHE A 486 -7.92 34.82 -12.68
N ARG A 487 -7.76 33.64 -12.07
CA ARG A 487 -7.05 32.49 -12.66
C ARG A 487 -7.65 32.11 -14.02
N ASN A 488 -8.97 32.07 -14.15
CA ASN A 488 -9.64 31.76 -15.42
C ASN A 488 -9.36 32.81 -16.49
N TYR A 489 -9.26 34.09 -16.11
CA TYR A 489 -8.87 35.17 -17.01
C TYR A 489 -7.42 35.00 -17.48
N LEU A 490 -6.46 34.79 -16.58
CA LEU A 490 -5.05 34.57 -16.96
C LEU A 490 -4.89 33.37 -17.89
N ALA A 491 -5.64 32.29 -17.65
CA ALA A 491 -5.61 31.10 -18.51
C ALA A 491 -6.13 31.38 -19.94
N ARG A 492 -7.10 32.30 -20.10
CA ARG A 492 -7.84 32.50 -21.36
C ARG A 492 -7.57 33.81 -22.08
N MET A 493 -6.88 34.77 -21.46
CA MET A 493 -6.70 36.11 -22.03
C MET A 493 -5.97 36.07 -23.37
N GLU A 494 -6.39 36.86 -24.34
CA GLU A 494 -5.70 36.98 -25.62
C GLU A 494 -4.68 38.11 -25.58
N LEU A 495 -3.55 37.93 -26.28
CA LEU A 495 -2.47 38.90 -26.34
C LEU A 495 -2.81 39.98 -27.39
N THR A 496 -2.80 41.25 -26.99
CA THR A 496 -3.06 42.41 -27.87
C THR A 496 -1.81 42.88 -28.65
N GLU A 497 -1.89 43.89 -29.52
CA GLU A 497 -0.71 44.36 -30.29
C GLU A 497 0.29 45.22 -29.49
N ASN A 498 -0.04 45.68 -28.29
CA ASN A 498 0.81 46.60 -27.51
C ASN A 498 1.84 45.85 -26.64
N LEU A 499 3.08 45.76 -27.13
CA LEU A 499 4.20 45.08 -26.45
C LEU A 499 4.56 45.67 -25.08
N ALA A 500 4.49 46.99 -24.91
CA ALA A 500 4.83 47.64 -23.64
C ALA A 500 3.83 47.25 -22.54
N LYS A 501 2.54 47.26 -22.88
CA LYS A 501 1.47 46.84 -21.97
C LYS A 501 1.55 45.34 -21.65
N GLN A 502 1.95 44.52 -22.62
CA GLN A 502 2.16 43.09 -22.39
C GLN A 502 3.35 42.80 -21.50
N ARG A 503 4.45 43.55 -21.64
CA ARG A 503 5.59 43.42 -20.75
C ARG A 503 5.21 43.74 -19.31
N GLU A 504 4.47 44.82 -19.09
CA GLU A 504 3.97 45.17 -17.75
C GLU A 504 3.07 44.05 -17.17
N LEU A 505 2.15 43.51 -17.97
CA LEU A 505 1.27 42.42 -17.54
C LEU A 505 2.03 41.11 -17.27
N PHE A 506 3.09 40.85 -18.04
CA PHE A 506 3.94 39.68 -17.86
C PHE A 506 4.72 39.78 -16.54
N GLU A 507 5.40 40.89 -16.30
CA GLU A 507 6.17 41.12 -15.08
C GLU A 507 5.26 41.19 -13.84
N LYS A 508 4.06 41.76 -13.95
CA LYS A 508 3.14 41.95 -12.81
C LYS A 508 2.41 40.69 -12.37
N TYR A 509 2.18 39.73 -13.27
CA TYR A 509 1.33 38.56 -13.00
C TYR A 509 2.08 37.22 -13.00
N LEU A 510 3.40 37.22 -13.11
CA LEU A 510 4.19 35.99 -13.16
C LEU A 510 4.15 35.23 -11.82
N SER A 511 4.23 35.93 -10.69
CA SER A 511 4.04 35.34 -9.36
C SER A 511 2.68 34.64 -9.23
N TYR A 512 1.58 35.28 -9.63
CA TYR A 512 0.25 34.68 -9.63
C TYR A 512 0.09 33.52 -10.61
N ALA A 513 0.67 33.63 -11.82
CA ALA A 513 0.66 32.55 -12.80
C ALA A 513 1.39 31.30 -12.28
N THR A 514 2.47 31.49 -11.52
CA THR A 514 3.22 30.42 -10.86
C THR A 514 2.34 29.67 -9.87
N VAL A 515 1.68 30.39 -8.96
CA VAL A 515 0.78 29.79 -7.95
C VAL A 515 -0.41 29.04 -8.57
N PHE A 516 -0.93 29.55 -9.69
CA PHE A 516 -2.03 28.87 -10.37
C PHE A 516 -1.62 27.64 -11.19
N GLY A 517 -0.32 27.32 -11.23
CA GLY A 517 0.25 26.26 -12.06
C GLY A 517 0.19 26.58 -13.56
N LEU A 518 0.20 27.86 -13.92
CA LEU A 518 0.12 28.35 -15.30
C LEU A 518 1.45 28.89 -15.82
N SER A 519 2.52 28.91 -15.02
CA SER A 519 3.84 29.49 -15.34
C SER A 519 4.36 29.11 -16.72
N ASN A 520 4.44 27.81 -17.04
CA ASN A 520 4.99 27.34 -18.32
C ASN A 520 4.13 27.76 -19.52
N SER A 521 2.81 27.67 -19.38
CA SER A 521 1.87 28.16 -20.40
C SER A 521 1.92 29.68 -20.56
N TRP A 522 2.18 30.40 -19.47
CA TRP A 522 2.26 31.85 -19.42
C TRP A 522 3.53 32.35 -20.08
N ILE A 523 4.71 31.83 -19.69
CA ILE A 523 6.00 32.18 -20.28
C ILE A 523 6.00 31.94 -21.80
N LYS A 524 5.55 30.75 -22.23
CA LYS A 524 5.47 30.40 -23.66
C LYS A 524 4.55 31.33 -24.46
N LYS A 525 3.48 31.80 -23.84
CA LYS A 525 2.52 32.69 -24.48
C LYS A 525 3.12 34.07 -24.69
N PHE A 526 3.78 34.65 -23.69
CA PHE A 526 4.41 35.97 -23.81
C PHE A 526 5.70 35.96 -24.65
N SER A 527 6.46 34.86 -24.67
CA SER A 527 7.63 34.74 -25.56
C SER A 527 7.22 34.70 -27.04
N SER A 528 6.06 34.11 -27.37
CA SER A 528 5.55 34.05 -28.76
C SER A 528 5.28 35.43 -29.39
N VAL A 529 5.01 36.45 -28.57
CA VAL A 529 4.82 37.83 -29.01
C VAL A 529 6.06 38.70 -28.84
N GLY A 530 7.19 38.12 -28.42
CA GLY A 530 8.47 38.81 -28.34
C GLY A 530 8.64 39.70 -27.10
N VAL A 531 7.92 39.44 -26.01
CA VAL A 531 8.12 40.14 -24.74
C VAL A 531 9.45 39.70 -24.12
N PRO A 532 10.35 40.64 -23.75
CA PRO A 532 11.64 40.31 -23.15
C PRO A 532 11.48 39.75 -21.73
N ALA A 533 12.52 39.06 -21.25
CA ALA A 533 12.57 38.58 -19.87
C ALA A 533 12.44 39.73 -18.84
N PRO A 534 11.93 39.43 -17.62
CA PRO A 534 11.71 40.44 -16.60
C PRO A 534 13.00 41.16 -16.21
N SER A 535 12.89 42.44 -15.84
CA SER A 535 14.05 43.26 -15.47
C SER A 535 14.89 42.73 -14.29
N TRP A 536 14.28 41.96 -13.40
CA TRP A 536 14.94 41.29 -12.26
C TRP A 536 15.63 39.96 -12.63
N TYR A 537 15.35 39.40 -13.81
CA TYR A 537 16.03 38.22 -14.34
C TYR A 537 17.19 38.66 -15.23
N ARG A 538 18.39 38.69 -14.66
CA ARG A 538 19.59 39.18 -15.35
C ARG A 538 20.30 37.99 -16.01
N GLY A 539 20.08 37.78 -17.30
CA GLY A 539 20.81 36.77 -18.07
C GLY A 539 22.24 37.20 -18.37
N SER A 540 23.22 36.33 -18.10
CA SER A 540 24.66 36.55 -18.39
C SER A 540 25.01 36.52 -19.90
N TYR A 541 24.04 36.37 -20.80
CA TYR A 541 24.33 36.28 -22.24
C TYR A 541 24.04 37.62 -22.95
N GLY A 542 25.07 38.45 -23.03
CA GLY A 542 25.30 39.34 -24.20
C GLY A 542 24.51 40.65 -24.28
N TRP A 543 24.01 41.22 -23.19
CA TRP A 543 23.40 42.57 -23.19
C TRP A 543 24.38 43.71 -22.84
N GLU A 544 25.68 43.43 -22.64
CA GLU A 544 26.68 44.46 -22.28
C GLU A 544 27.00 45.50 -23.39
N GLY A 545 26.36 45.44 -24.55
CA GLY A 545 26.67 46.32 -25.69
C GLY A 545 25.84 47.61 -25.87
N LEU A 546 24.63 47.73 -25.30
CA LEU A 546 23.68 48.75 -25.81
C LEU A 546 22.99 49.67 -24.78
N ASN A 547 23.28 49.56 -23.47
CA ASN A 547 22.65 50.44 -22.47
C ASN A 547 23.63 51.20 -21.59
N ARG A 548 24.68 51.75 -22.20
CA ARG A 548 25.50 52.80 -21.59
C ARG A 548 25.48 54.07 -22.43
N SER A 549 24.29 54.62 -22.68
CA SER A 549 24.10 55.98 -23.21
C SER A 549 22.66 56.42 -22.95
N GLY A 550 22.44 57.23 -21.92
CA GLY A 550 21.12 57.82 -21.69
C GLY A 550 20.80 58.26 -20.27
N TYR A 551 21.71 58.94 -19.58
CA TYR A 551 21.31 59.90 -18.54
C TYR A 551 22.16 61.16 -18.65
N GLY A 552 21.45 62.29 -18.63
CA GLY A 552 21.90 63.59 -19.10
C GLY A 552 23.06 64.22 -18.33
N SER A 553 23.84 64.96 -19.12
CA SER A 553 24.68 66.12 -18.82
C SER A 553 24.56 66.78 -17.44
N SER A 554 25.71 66.94 -16.79
CA SER A 554 26.06 68.16 -16.04
C SER A 554 27.43 68.67 -16.54
N PRO A 555 27.64 69.97 -16.79
CA PRO A 555 28.80 70.46 -17.53
C PRO A 555 29.88 70.96 -16.57
N TRP A 556 31.06 70.36 -16.59
CA TRP A 556 32.27 71.03 -16.09
C TRP A 556 33.48 70.70 -16.97
N ALA A 557 34.11 71.76 -17.46
CA ALA A 557 35.24 71.76 -18.37
C ALA A 557 36.57 71.74 -17.59
N GLY A 558 37.53 70.94 -18.04
CA GLY A 558 38.91 70.92 -17.55
C GLY A 558 39.74 69.85 -18.27
N PRO A 559 41.01 70.12 -18.63
CA PRO A 559 41.62 69.58 -19.83
C PRO A 559 42.19 68.17 -19.65
N GLY A 560 42.02 67.32 -20.66
CA GLY A 560 42.76 66.05 -20.76
C GLY A 560 44.25 66.29 -21.06
N PRO A 561 45.10 65.29 -20.78
CA PRO A 561 45.98 64.85 -21.85
C PRO A 561 46.16 63.32 -21.97
N ILE A 562 46.15 62.90 -23.24
CA ILE A 562 47.12 61.99 -23.91
C ILE A 562 47.12 60.50 -23.50
N ILE A 563 46.60 59.67 -24.41
CA ILE A 563 46.95 58.24 -24.50
C ILE A 563 48.13 58.11 -25.48
N ILE A 564 49.30 57.75 -24.94
CA ILE A 564 50.46 57.29 -25.72
C ILE A 564 50.37 55.76 -25.78
N PHE A 565 50.30 55.19 -26.97
CA PHE A 565 50.66 53.79 -27.18
C PHE A 565 52.12 53.69 -27.61
N PRO A 566 52.93 52.86 -26.92
CA PRO A 566 54.04 52.18 -27.55
C PRO A 566 53.83 50.65 -27.59
N PRO A 567 54.57 49.95 -28.47
CA PRO A 567 54.17 48.68 -29.07
C PRO A 567 54.93 47.47 -28.51
N PHE A 568 54.40 46.28 -28.81
CA PHE A 568 55.05 44.96 -28.95
C PHE A 568 56.19 44.54 -28.00
N GLY A 569 56.04 43.35 -27.41
CA GLY A 569 57.16 42.57 -26.87
C GLY A 569 56.73 41.18 -26.43
N GLY A 570 57.05 40.16 -27.24
CA GLY A 570 56.86 38.76 -26.88
C GLY A 570 57.92 38.26 -25.90
N VAL A 571 57.59 37.18 -25.18
CA VAL A 571 58.58 36.29 -24.55
C VAL A 571 58.07 34.86 -24.62
N SER A 572 58.90 34.02 -25.24
CA SER A 572 58.88 32.57 -25.31
C SER A 572 59.19 31.90 -23.97
N GLY A 573 58.57 30.75 -23.71
CA GLY A 573 58.96 29.83 -22.63
C GLY A 573 58.69 28.38 -23.01
N SER A 574 59.76 27.65 -23.33
CA SER A 574 59.94 26.19 -23.46
C SER A 574 59.25 25.37 -22.35
N GLY A 575 58.85 24.10 -22.47
CA GLY A 575 59.06 23.01 -23.44
C GLY A 575 58.84 21.67 -22.70
N HIS A 576 58.47 20.60 -23.42
CA HIS A 576 58.89 19.17 -23.26
C HIS A 576 57.85 18.16 -23.83
N HIS A 577 58.22 17.62 -25.01
CA HIS A 577 58.24 16.22 -25.46
C HIS A 577 57.13 15.19 -25.18
N GLY A 578 56.68 14.58 -26.29
CA GLY A 578 56.20 13.19 -26.44
C GLY A 578 54.71 13.10 -26.83
N GLY A 579 54.24 12.61 -27.97
CA GLY A 579 54.84 11.88 -29.10
C GLY A 579 53.87 10.77 -29.55
N SER A 580 53.16 10.95 -30.67
CA SER A 580 52.71 9.95 -31.67
C SER A 580 51.61 10.59 -32.54
N SER A 581 51.91 11.11 -33.73
CA SER A 581 51.91 10.40 -35.03
C SER A 581 50.54 9.83 -35.45
N GLY A 582 49.91 10.49 -36.42
CA GLY A 582 48.71 10.05 -37.13
C GLY A 582 48.31 11.06 -38.20
N SER A 583 48.97 10.94 -39.34
CA SER A 583 48.96 11.79 -40.55
C SER A 583 47.60 11.96 -41.24
N VAL A 584 47.29 13.20 -41.65
CA VAL A 584 47.18 13.70 -43.05
C VAL A 584 46.02 13.13 -43.87
N ASP A 585 45.04 13.98 -44.20
CA ASP A 585 44.80 14.30 -45.61
C ASP A 585 44.27 15.73 -45.78
N SER A 586 44.71 16.34 -46.86
CA SER A 586 44.69 17.76 -47.19
C SER A 586 44.16 17.95 -48.60
N GLY A 587 43.30 18.96 -48.79
CA GLY A 587 42.95 19.56 -50.08
C GLY A 587 41.85 20.61 -49.82
N GLU A 588 42.19 21.88 -49.57
CA GLU A 588 42.41 22.94 -50.59
C GLU A 588 41.32 22.96 -51.68
N GLY A 589 40.51 24.00 -51.86
CA GLY A 589 40.48 25.32 -51.24
C GLY A 589 39.34 26.18 -51.82
N LEU A 590 39.52 27.51 -51.66
CA LEU A 590 38.80 28.65 -52.24
C LEU A 590 37.84 29.40 -51.30
N HIS A 591 38.40 30.43 -50.64
CA HIS A 591 38.00 31.85 -50.77
C HIS A 591 36.51 32.13 -51.00
N ASP A 592 35.79 32.73 -50.05
CA ASP A 592 35.91 34.14 -49.63
C ASP A 592 34.64 34.59 -48.88
N ASN A 593 34.87 35.45 -47.89
CA ASN A 593 33.97 36.42 -47.27
C ASN A 593 32.64 35.95 -46.66
N THR A 594 32.77 35.56 -45.39
CA THR A 594 31.91 36.08 -44.32
C THR A 594 31.85 37.61 -44.36
N GLY A 595 30.64 38.16 -44.33
CA GLY A 595 30.43 39.54 -43.92
C GLY A 595 29.11 40.08 -44.44
N LEU A 596 28.07 39.98 -43.59
CA LEU A 596 26.77 40.67 -43.62
C LEU A 596 25.54 39.75 -43.70
N THR A 597 25.27 38.92 -42.69
CA THR A 597 23.90 38.37 -42.46
C THR A 597 23.53 38.02 -41.02
N ASN A 598 24.32 38.36 -39.98
CA ASN A 598 23.93 38.11 -38.58
C ASN A 598 23.39 39.36 -37.86
N MET A 599 22.41 40.03 -38.48
CA MET A 599 21.62 41.11 -37.85
C MET A 599 20.12 40.79 -37.86
N GLY A 600 19.76 39.53 -37.59
CA GLY A 600 18.37 39.05 -37.63
C GLY A 600 17.88 38.30 -36.39
N ASP A 601 18.67 38.15 -35.33
CA ASP A 601 18.40 37.09 -34.34
C ASP A 601 17.86 37.56 -32.97
N GLY A 602 17.04 38.62 -32.99
CA GLY A 602 16.32 39.07 -31.78
C GLY A 602 15.36 37.99 -31.25
N ARG A 603 14.77 37.17 -32.13
CA ARG A 603 13.90 36.05 -31.74
C ARG A 603 14.69 34.92 -31.06
N GLY A 604 15.88 34.56 -31.56
CA GLY A 604 16.70 33.51 -30.95
C GLY A 604 17.23 33.86 -29.55
N VAL A 605 17.43 35.14 -29.25
CA VAL A 605 17.79 35.63 -27.91
C VAL A 605 16.59 35.61 -26.96
N LEU A 606 15.41 36.03 -27.44
CA LEU A 606 14.16 36.01 -26.69
C LEU A 606 13.73 34.57 -26.34
N ASP A 607 13.80 33.65 -27.30
CA ASP A 607 13.49 32.23 -27.10
C ASP A 607 14.41 31.60 -26.06
N ARG A 608 15.72 31.92 -26.07
CA ARG A 608 16.68 31.44 -25.07
C ARG A 608 16.44 32.02 -23.66
N SER A 609 16.08 33.30 -23.56
CA SER A 609 15.78 33.94 -22.27
C SER A 609 14.49 33.39 -21.63
N SER A 610 13.46 33.15 -22.43
CA SER A 610 12.21 32.56 -21.98
C SER A 610 12.37 31.08 -21.59
N ALA A 611 13.21 30.33 -22.32
CA ALA A 611 13.59 28.98 -21.96
C ALA A 611 14.38 28.95 -20.63
N GLY A 612 15.30 29.89 -20.41
CA GLY A 612 16.04 29.99 -19.14
C GLY A 612 15.16 30.36 -17.95
N LEU A 613 14.14 31.19 -18.14
CA LEU A 613 13.17 31.50 -17.08
C LEU A 613 12.25 30.31 -16.77
N ALA A 614 11.80 29.58 -17.79
CA ALA A 614 11.01 28.37 -17.59
C ALA A 614 11.82 27.28 -16.87
N ASP A 615 13.07 27.08 -17.28
CA ASP A 615 14.03 26.17 -16.65
C ASP A 615 14.30 26.54 -15.18
N LEU A 616 14.41 27.85 -14.86
CA LEU A 616 14.51 28.32 -13.47
C LEU A 616 13.28 27.92 -12.65
N LEU A 617 12.07 28.13 -13.17
CA LEU A 617 10.83 27.83 -12.43
C LEU A 617 10.64 26.32 -12.26
N ASP A 618 10.97 25.53 -13.27
CA ASP A 618 10.92 24.06 -13.20
C ASP A 618 11.99 23.56 -12.21
N MET A 619 13.24 24.04 -12.29
CA MET A 619 14.30 23.70 -11.32
C MET A 619 13.94 24.12 -9.89
N ALA A 620 13.30 25.27 -9.71
CA ALA A 620 12.85 25.71 -8.39
C ALA A 620 11.70 24.83 -7.89
N SER A 621 10.74 24.47 -8.75
CA SER A 621 9.64 23.56 -8.40
C SER A 621 10.17 22.16 -8.02
N ASP A 622 11.11 21.61 -8.79
CA ASP A 622 11.77 20.33 -8.51
C ASP A 622 12.70 20.40 -7.30
N ALA A 623 13.31 21.56 -7.06
CA ALA A 623 14.09 21.79 -5.86
C ALA A 623 13.23 21.69 -4.61
N PHE A 624 12.02 22.25 -4.65
CA PHE A 624 11.16 22.37 -3.48
C PHE A 624 10.05 21.30 -3.40
N GLY A 625 9.92 20.41 -4.39
CA GLY A 625 8.95 19.31 -4.44
C GLY A 625 9.35 18.06 -3.63
N SER A 626 8.38 17.39 -3.00
CA SER A 626 8.63 16.23 -2.11
C SER A 626 8.61 14.87 -2.84
N SER A 627 9.69 14.09 -2.72
CA SER A 627 9.79 12.70 -3.20
C SER A 627 9.23 11.69 -2.17
N HIS A 628 8.19 10.94 -2.53
CA HIS A 628 7.65 9.83 -1.72
C HIS A 628 8.46 8.54 -1.94
N TRP A 629 8.98 7.96 -0.85
CA TRP A 629 9.74 6.71 -0.83
C TRP A 629 8.83 5.55 -0.37
N GLY A 630 8.66 4.52 -1.21
CA GLY A 630 7.81 3.35 -0.93
C GLY A 630 8.62 2.19 -0.35
N GLY A 631 8.28 1.75 0.86
CA GLY A 631 8.91 0.63 1.56
C GLY A 631 8.34 -0.74 1.15
N GLY A 632 9.23 -1.70 0.90
CA GLY A 632 8.92 -3.09 0.57
C GLY A 632 8.46 -3.92 1.77
N GLY A 633 7.47 -4.78 1.53
CA GLY A 633 6.82 -5.64 2.52
C GLY A 633 7.59 -6.93 2.85
N ALA A 634 7.39 -7.37 4.09
CA ALA A 634 7.97 -8.54 4.73
C ALA A 634 7.30 -9.87 4.33
N GLY A 635 8.09 -10.96 4.38
CA GLY A 635 7.64 -12.34 4.20
C GLY A 635 7.02 -12.94 5.47
N GLY A 636 5.99 -13.77 5.29
CA GLY A 636 5.32 -14.52 6.35
C GLY A 636 5.71 -15.99 6.37
N PHE A 637 5.88 -16.53 7.58
CA PHE A 637 6.01 -17.97 7.86
C PHE A 637 4.67 -18.52 8.36
N GLY A 638 4.20 -19.61 7.76
CA GLY A 638 3.00 -20.34 8.17
C GLY A 638 3.34 -21.51 9.09
N GLY A 639 2.57 -21.67 10.16
CA GLY A 639 2.54 -22.86 11.02
C GLY A 639 1.21 -23.60 10.85
N GLY A 640 1.27 -24.92 10.65
CA GLY A 640 0.11 -25.79 10.49
C GLY A 640 -0.35 -26.41 11.82
N SER A 641 -1.67 -26.53 11.98
CA SER A 641 -2.35 -27.23 13.07
C SER A 641 -2.61 -28.69 12.68
N GLY A 642 -2.36 -29.63 13.59
CA GLY A 642 -2.48 -31.07 13.36
C GLY A 642 -3.92 -31.56 13.25
N GLY A 643 -4.17 -32.35 12.21
CA GLY A 643 -5.25 -33.32 12.10
C GLY A 643 -4.65 -34.72 11.83
N GLY A 644 -5.47 -35.74 12.06
CA GLY A 644 -5.10 -37.12 11.71
C GLY A 644 -4.87 -37.25 10.21
N GLY A 645 -3.78 -37.94 9.83
CA GLY A 645 -3.31 -38.06 8.45
C GLY A 645 -2.92 -39.48 8.07
N ALA A 646 -2.82 -39.73 6.77
CA ALA A 646 -2.21 -40.94 6.21
C ALA A 646 -1.39 -40.54 4.99
N GLY A 647 -0.20 -41.13 4.83
CA GLY A 647 0.73 -40.71 3.78
C GLY A 647 1.72 -41.80 3.40
N PHE A 648 2.35 -41.60 2.24
CA PHE A 648 3.49 -42.38 1.78
C PHE A 648 4.64 -41.43 1.48
N SER A 649 5.89 -41.92 1.53
CA SER A 649 7.09 -41.14 1.14
C SER A 649 8.15 -41.95 0.40
#